data_AF-A0A957FUF0-F1
#
_entry.id   AF-A0A957FUF0-F1
#
_cell.length_a   1.000
_cell.length_b   1.000
_cell.length_c   1.000
_cell.angle_alpha   90.00
_cell.angle_beta   90.00
_cell.angle_gamma   90.00
#
_symmetry.space_group_name_H-M   'P 1'
#
loop_
_entity.id
_entity.type
_entity.pdbx_description
1 polymer ?
#
loop_
_entity_poly.entity_id
_entity_poly.type
_entity_poly.pdbx_seq_one_letter_code
_entity_poly.pdbx_strand_id
1 'polypeptide(L)'
;MASTDANGYWDTGFQAAQFGDGTATALLVSGFTGAVGNDIDANNDGVIDNVLWTAILDDVAVADGGSSDYTYSTSTLQATTPGGSGTVGGASRLPNSTDTNTTDDWTRNDFDGAGIPALDPGSPALFEAENTRGAENAEAVPSVLPGPLINEFVFDHLGVDTEEYIEIAGSINSEYSRFSLLAIEGAITPTVEITPLQGIITRVYGIGTTNGEGTYNIELDTDEFDFDTVTLLLVQDFAGALGDDIDTDNDGNIDTVLWTNIADDVALTNGNPANTTYSAVVLDNTFGTGGSTPRGASRIPNATDTDNTSDWTENDFDGFGLPGFTGSPSPTEANNTPDAANTIPSATAPEWLGYNDSWNTATNWSTGAVPTSLDDVLIPAAPVGGTQPVLDVNAAVDTLNIEAGASLDLATFSLTAESGVTNEGTLRQTQAATAVNTPVTFLNIQNIAGDTDQYFGVIVTPTASSLGNVTVSVEGNQPYCDSELATLLSRCFEIVPQSVQSADIRFYYEQAEQNGQPANDLRLWLFGSSPWLNGSSTDIYTYSEAGTSCASAYCSFTADEVTQYGQMTGGVYNIFVWLGYTADWNDPANWSIGSIPTLGDTVMISGTAVGGNMPVLDGAANANDLNLEIGATIDLNGFTLTVQGNLDNSGTLTVGNGTLAVNGNVSN
;
A
#
# COMPACT_ATOMS: atom_id res chain seq x y z
N MET A 1 -12.24 -14.79 -6.18
CA MET A 1 -12.69 -14.96 -4.78
C MET A 1 -13.92 -14.09 -4.54
N ALA A 2 -14.51 -14.14 -3.34
CA ALA A 2 -15.49 -13.12 -2.93
C ALA A 2 -14.77 -11.82 -2.54
N SER A 3 -15.50 -10.75 -2.27
CA SER A 3 -14.92 -9.49 -1.79
C SER A 3 -14.32 -9.64 -0.39
N THR A 4 -13.26 -8.88 -0.13
CA THR A 4 -12.74 -8.65 1.23
C THR A 4 -13.80 -7.96 2.11
N ASP A 5 -13.59 -8.02 3.42
CA ASP A 5 -14.38 -7.28 4.38
C ASP A 5 -13.93 -5.80 4.47
N ALA A 6 -14.55 -5.04 5.38
CA ALA A 6 -14.26 -3.62 5.55
C ALA A 6 -12.83 -3.31 6.03
N ASN A 7 -12.12 -4.32 6.53
CA ASN A 7 -10.74 -4.23 6.99
C ASN A 7 -9.75 -4.76 5.94
N GLY A 8 -10.23 -5.16 4.76
CA GLY A 8 -9.38 -5.65 3.68
C GLY A 8 -9.09 -7.16 3.71
N TYR A 9 -9.72 -7.93 4.61
CA TYR A 9 -9.43 -9.36 4.73
C TYR A 9 -10.48 -10.23 4.04
N TRP A 10 -10.05 -11.34 3.43
CA TRP A 10 -10.92 -12.41 2.96
C TRP A 10 -10.46 -13.74 3.53
N ASP A 11 -11.40 -14.55 4.00
CA ASP A 11 -11.09 -15.88 4.56
C ASP A 11 -12.10 -16.94 4.11
N THR A 12 -11.65 -18.21 4.09
CA THR A 12 -12.45 -19.35 3.59
C THR A 12 -13.52 -19.86 4.57
N GLY A 13 -13.54 -19.36 5.81
CA GLY A 13 -14.27 -19.91 6.94
C GLY A 13 -13.54 -21.09 7.60
N PHE A 14 -14.06 -21.55 8.74
CA PHE A 14 -13.63 -22.83 9.30
C PHE A 14 -14.10 -23.97 8.40
N GLN A 15 -13.14 -24.70 7.82
CA GLN A 15 -13.39 -25.87 7.01
C GLN A 15 -12.91 -27.14 7.73
N ALA A 16 -13.58 -28.27 7.49
CA ALA A 16 -13.24 -29.54 8.14
C ALA A 16 -12.50 -30.48 7.18
N ALA A 17 -11.28 -30.86 7.55
CA ALA A 17 -10.48 -31.89 6.87
C ALA A 17 -10.35 -31.70 5.35
N GLN A 18 -10.13 -30.45 4.91
CA GLN A 18 -9.90 -30.14 3.49
C GLN A 18 -8.43 -30.32 3.09
N PHE A 19 -7.51 -30.10 4.03
CA PHE A 19 -6.09 -30.42 3.90
C PHE A 19 -5.79 -31.70 4.69
N GLY A 20 -4.88 -32.53 4.18
CA GLY A 20 -4.35 -33.68 4.92
C GLY A 20 -3.22 -33.27 5.86
N ASP A 21 -2.89 -34.13 6.83
CA ASP A 21 -1.87 -33.87 7.86
C ASP A 21 -0.41 -34.01 7.37
N GLY A 22 -0.20 -34.07 6.05
CA GLY A 22 1.12 -34.28 5.41
C GLY A 22 1.58 -33.08 4.60
N THR A 23 2.53 -33.28 3.69
CA THR A 23 3.01 -32.21 2.79
C THR A 23 1.86 -31.64 1.95
N ALA A 24 1.73 -30.31 1.95
CA ALA A 24 0.68 -29.58 1.24
C ALA A 24 1.18 -28.25 0.68
N THR A 25 0.58 -27.80 -0.43
CA THR A 25 0.86 -26.49 -1.03
C THR A 25 -0.46 -25.74 -1.23
N ALA A 26 -0.49 -24.48 -0.83
CA ALA A 26 -1.54 -23.53 -1.14
C ALA A 26 -1.00 -22.55 -2.19
N LEU A 27 -1.74 -22.38 -3.28
CA LEU A 27 -1.43 -21.42 -4.34
C LEU A 27 -2.60 -20.44 -4.46
N LEU A 28 -2.30 -19.16 -4.33
CA LEU A 28 -3.19 -18.09 -4.76
C LEU A 28 -2.94 -17.86 -6.24
N VAL A 29 -3.97 -18.02 -7.08
CA VAL A 29 -3.79 -17.96 -8.53
C VAL A 29 -4.84 -17.08 -9.20
N SER A 30 -4.47 -16.43 -10.30
CA SER A 30 -5.39 -15.71 -11.19
C SER A 30 -5.82 -16.59 -12.36
N GLY A 31 -7.00 -16.33 -12.92
CA GLY A 31 -7.45 -17.01 -14.15
C GLY A 31 -7.56 -18.53 -14.07
N PHE A 32 -7.87 -19.10 -12.90
CA PHE A 32 -7.96 -20.55 -12.73
C PHE A 32 -9.03 -21.18 -13.65
N THR A 33 -8.61 -22.13 -14.48
CA THR A 33 -9.45 -22.88 -15.44
C THR A 33 -9.61 -24.35 -15.07
N GLY A 34 -8.93 -24.80 -14.01
CA GLY A 34 -8.95 -26.18 -13.55
C GLY A 34 -10.20 -26.58 -12.76
N ALA A 35 -10.17 -27.81 -12.28
CA ALA A 35 -11.17 -28.41 -11.41
C ALA A 35 -10.51 -29.35 -10.39
N VAL A 36 -11.22 -29.61 -9.28
CA VAL A 36 -10.77 -30.58 -8.27
C VAL A 36 -10.46 -31.93 -8.91
N GLY A 37 -9.28 -32.47 -8.61
CA GLY A 37 -8.79 -33.74 -9.14
C GLY A 37 -8.01 -33.63 -10.46
N ASN A 38 -7.80 -32.42 -10.99
CA ASN A 38 -6.78 -32.24 -12.02
C ASN A 38 -5.38 -32.45 -11.45
N ASP A 39 -4.54 -33.09 -12.27
CA ASP A 39 -3.14 -33.36 -11.97
C ASP A 39 -2.29 -32.27 -12.62
N ILE A 40 -1.51 -31.56 -11.82
CA ILE A 40 -0.66 -30.43 -12.25
C ILE A 40 0.80 -30.85 -12.48
N ASP A 41 1.20 -32.02 -11.98
CA ASP A 41 2.54 -32.60 -12.08
C ASP A 41 2.38 -34.06 -12.54
N ALA A 42 2.11 -34.23 -13.83
CA ALA A 42 1.70 -35.50 -14.40
C ALA A 42 2.83 -36.55 -14.35
N ASN A 43 4.08 -36.10 -14.27
CA ASN A 43 5.24 -36.97 -14.24
C ASN A 43 5.77 -37.24 -12.82
N ASN A 44 5.26 -36.53 -11.79
CA ASN A 44 5.64 -36.59 -10.38
C ASN A 44 7.14 -36.28 -10.15
N ASP A 45 7.67 -35.24 -10.78
CA ASP A 45 9.07 -34.80 -10.61
C ASP A 45 9.22 -33.54 -9.75
N GLY A 46 8.11 -33.01 -9.22
CA GLY A 46 8.08 -31.79 -8.41
C GLY A 46 8.08 -30.51 -9.23
N VAL A 47 7.90 -30.61 -10.56
CA VAL A 47 7.74 -29.46 -11.45
C VAL A 47 6.31 -29.44 -11.99
N ILE A 48 5.71 -28.24 -12.04
CA ILE A 48 4.37 -28.08 -12.60
C ILE A 48 4.43 -28.27 -14.12
N ASP A 49 3.82 -29.36 -14.61
CA ASP A 49 3.71 -29.71 -16.03
C ASP A 49 2.50 -29.04 -16.68
N ASN A 50 1.41 -28.89 -15.93
CA ASN A 50 0.09 -28.52 -16.44
C ASN A 50 -0.45 -27.30 -15.69
N VAL A 51 -0.12 -26.12 -16.21
CA VAL A 51 -0.54 -24.83 -15.66
C VAL A 51 -2.02 -24.62 -15.95
N LEU A 52 -2.84 -24.53 -14.89
CA LEU A 52 -4.29 -24.38 -14.97
C LEU A 52 -4.76 -22.97 -14.56
N TRP A 53 -3.86 -22.01 -14.56
CA TRP A 53 -4.06 -20.63 -14.15
C TRP A 53 -3.25 -19.69 -15.05
N THR A 54 -3.49 -18.39 -14.93
CA THR A 54 -2.74 -17.37 -15.69
C THR A 54 -1.50 -16.90 -14.94
N ALA A 55 -1.58 -16.76 -13.62
CA ALA A 55 -0.43 -16.44 -12.76
C ALA A 55 -0.62 -17.05 -11.36
N ILE A 56 0.49 -17.28 -10.68
CA ILE A 56 0.53 -17.46 -9.22
C ILE A 56 0.71 -16.06 -8.65
N LEU A 57 -0.18 -15.66 -7.74
CA LEU A 57 -0.15 -14.37 -7.06
C LEU A 57 0.55 -14.45 -5.71
N ASP A 58 0.46 -15.60 -5.04
CA ASP A 58 1.12 -15.89 -3.76
C ASP A 58 1.18 -17.42 -3.59
N ASP A 59 2.16 -17.92 -2.85
CA ASP A 59 2.31 -19.33 -2.54
C ASP A 59 2.88 -19.61 -1.15
N VAL A 60 2.45 -20.73 -0.56
CA VAL A 60 3.08 -21.28 0.63
C VAL A 60 2.91 -22.79 0.65
N ALA A 61 3.93 -23.50 1.10
CA ALA A 61 3.87 -24.93 1.33
C ALA A 61 4.30 -25.30 2.75
N VAL A 62 3.77 -26.41 3.23
CA VAL A 62 4.25 -27.11 4.44
C VAL A 62 4.78 -28.47 4.02
N ALA A 63 5.97 -28.84 4.50
CA ALA A 63 6.57 -30.14 4.26
C ALA A 63 6.71 -30.94 5.56
N ASP A 64 6.31 -32.22 5.52
CA ASP A 64 6.38 -33.13 6.67
C ASP A 64 7.72 -33.91 6.75
N GLY A 65 8.61 -33.68 5.79
CA GLY A 65 9.93 -34.33 5.70
C GLY A 65 9.94 -35.68 4.97
N GLY A 66 8.85 -36.07 4.32
CA GLY A 66 8.79 -37.22 3.42
C GLY A 66 9.76 -37.07 2.24
N SER A 67 10.64 -38.05 2.01
CA SER A 67 11.64 -37.97 0.92
C SER A 67 11.06 -38.19 -0.48
N SER A 68 9.76 -38.48 -0.58
CA SER A 68 8.99 -38.61 -1.82
C SER A 68 8.06 -37.43 -2.07
N ASP A 69 8.05 -36.45 -1.16
CA ASP A 69 7.06 -35.40 -1.15
C ASP A 69 7.60 -34.19 -1.92
N TYR A 70 6.72 -33.57 -2.69
CA TYR A 70 7.03 -32.39 -3.48
C TYR A 70 6.18 -31.22 -2.98
N THR A 71 6.80 -30.04 -2.98
CA THR A 71 6.12 -28.76 -2.76
C THR A 71 6.18 -27.95 -4.04
N TYR A 72 5.15 -27.16 -4.29
CA TYR A 72 5.01 -26.36 -5.50
C TYR A 72 5.00 -24.86 -5.20
N SER A 73 5.79 -24.44 -4.21
CA SER A 73 5.83 -23.07 -3.70
C SER A 73 7.27 -22.61 -3.50
N THR A 74 7.49 -21.31 -3.64
CA THR A 74 8.75 -20.64 -3.31
C THR A 74 9.07 -20.70 -1.81
N SER A 75 8.04 -20.63 -0.96
CA SER A 75 8.14 -20.64 0.49
C SER A 75 7.69 -21.98 1.08
N THR A 76 8.65 -22.86 1.38
CA THR A 76 8.35 -24.16 2.00
C THR A 76 8.71 -24.19 3.48
N LEU A 77 7.69 -24.17 4.34
CA LEU A 77 7.83 -24.29 5.78
C LEU A 77 8.07 -25.74 6.19
N GLN A 78 9.01 -25.96 7.12
CA GLN A 78 9.47 -27.29 7.52
C GLN A 78 9.43 -27.44 9.04
N ALA A 79 9.73 -28.63 9.56
CA ALA A 79 9.86 -28.85 11.01
C ALA A 79 10.90 -27.96 11.70
N THR A 80 11.82 -27.35 10.94
CA THR A 80 12.82 -26.40 11.42
C THR A 80 12.35 -24.95 11.46
N THR A 81 11.19 -24.62 10.88
CA THR A 81 10.59 -23.27 11.04
C THR A 81 10.40 -23.01 12.54
N PRO A 82 10.83 -21.84 13.08
CA PRO A 82 10.72 -21.50 14.50
C PRO A 82 9.32 -21.73 15.11
N GLY A 83 9.25 -21.86 16.44
CA GLY A 83 7.98 -22.11 17.16
C GLY A 83 7.55 -23.58 17.25
N GLY A 84 8.41 -24.56 16.93
CA GLY A 84 8.03 -25.98 17.08
C GLY A 84 9.05 -26.99 16.55
N SER A 85 8.76 -28.29 16.70
CA SER A 85 9.60 -29.40 16.19
C SER A 85 8.86 -30.43 15.30
N GLY A 86 7.56 -30.21 15.06
CA GLY A 86 6.72 -31.03 14.20
C GLY A 86 6.43 -30.36 12.86
N THR A 87 5.68 -31.04 11.98
CA THR A 87 5.11 -30.43 10.77
C THR A 87 4.32 -29.17 11.13
N VAL A 88 4.42 -28.13 10.32
CA VAL A 88 3.69 -26.87 10.52
C VAL A 88 2.20 -27.12 10.35
N GLY A 89 1.42 -26.89 11.41
CA GLY A 89 -0.05 -27.05 11.38
C GLY A 89 -0.79 -25.79 10.91
N GLY A 90 -0.16 -24.63 11.04
CA GLY A 90 -0.64 -23.32 10.61
C GLY A 90 0.48 -22.29 10.78
N ALA A 91 0.43 -21.22 10.00
CA ALA A 91 1.38 -20.12 10.06
C ALA A 91 0.72 -18.82 9.59
N SER A 92 1.24 -17.70 10.07
CA SER A 92 0.84 -16.34 9.76
C SER A 92 2.05 -15.58 9.24
N ARG A 93 1.83 -14.64 8.31
CA ARG A 93 2.87 -13.70 7.90
C ARG A 93 3.09 -12.69 9.03
N LEU A 94 4.31 -12.65 9.55
CA LEU A 94 4.75 -11.72 10.58
C LEU A 94 6.10 -11.16 10.15
N PRO A 95 6.18 -9.86 9.82
CA PRO A 95 5.15 -8.84 9.97
C PRO A 95 3.91 -9.02 9.07
N ASN A 96 2.78 -8.42 9.47
CA ASN A 96 1.52 -8.56 8.75
C ASN A 96 1.66 -8.10 7.30
N SER A 97 1.10 -8.88 6.37
CA SER A 97 1.17 -8.63 4.91
C SER A 97 2.57 -8.56 4.30
N THR A 98 3.64 -8.88 5.03
CA THR A 98 4.99 -8.91 4.47
C THR A 98 5.18 -10.15 3.58
N ASP A 99 5.56 -9.91 2.32
CA ASP A 99 5.89 -10.98 1.37
C ASP A 99 7.20 -10.71 0.63
N THR A 100 8.27 -11.29 1.15
CA THR A 100 9.58 -11.32 0.49
C THR A 100 9.76 -12.59 -0.35
N ASN A 101 8.73 -13.42 -0.48
CA ASN A 101 8.79 -14.77 -1.05
C ASN A 101 9.82 -15.67 -0.33
N THR A 102 9.98 -15.50 0.98
CA THR A 102 10.88 -16.33 1.78
C THR A 102 10.16 -16.94 2.99
N THR A 103 10.76 -17.98 3.57
CA THR A 103 10.24 -18.59 4.79
C THR A 103 10.36 -17.70 6.03
N ASP A 104 11.15 -16.62 5.95
CA ASP A 104 11.40 -15.71 7.07
C ASP A 104 10.19 -14.82 7.34
N ASP A 105 9.30 -14.64 6.36
CA ASP A 105 8.04 -13.91 6.53
C ASP A 105 7.03 -14.68 7.41
N TRP A 106 7.25 -15.98 7.64
CA TRP A 106 6.24 -16.88 8.21
C TRP A 106 6.59 -17.32 9.62
N THR A 107 5.65 -17.08 10.55
CA THR A 107 5.72 -17.57 11.92
C THR A 107 4.62 -18.59 12.15
N ARG A 108 4.91 -19.68 12.87
CA ARG A 108 3.92 -20.73 13.17
C ARG A 108 2.80 -20.18 14.04
N ASN A 109 1.57 -20.60 13.79
CA ASN A 109 0.48 -20.30 14.72
C ASN A 109 0.55 -21.21 15.94
N ASP A 110 0.00 -20.74 17.08
CA ASP A 110 -0.23 -21.59 18.24
C ASP A 110 -1.09 -22.79 17.84
N PHE A 111 -0.50 -23.98 17.99
CA PHE A 111 -1.12 -25.25 17.64
C PHE A 111 -2.35 -25.53 18.51
N ASP A 112 -2.35 -25.05 19.75
CA ASP A 112 -3.44 -25.26 20.70
C ASP A 112 -4.60 -24.26 20.53
N GLY A 113 -4.48 -23.32 19.59
CA GLY A 113 -5.57 -22.54 19.04
C GLY A 113 -5.80 -21.17 19.67
N ALA A 114 -4.77 -20.52 20.21
CA ALA A 114 -4.83 -19.11 20.61
C ALA A 114 -5.37 -18.25 19.45
N GLY A 115 -6.31 -17.35 19.74
CA GLY A 115 -6.99 -16.53 18.74
C GLY A 115 -8.20 -17.21 18.07
N ILE A 116 -8.37 -18.53 18.22
CA ILE A 116 -9.59 -19.24 17.80
C ILE A 116 -10.61 -19.16 18.95
N PRO A 117 -11.80 -18.52 18.78
CA PRO A 117 -12.73 -18.27 19.90
C PRO A 117 -13.21 -19.51 20.68
N ALA A 118 -13.10 -20.70 20.09
CA ALA A 118 -13.48 -21.96 20.74
C ALA A 118 -12.35 -22.65 21.51
N LEU A 119 -11.10 -22.24 21.27
CA LEU A 119 -9.87 -22.82 21.84
C LEU A 119 -9.06 -21.80 22.65
N ASP A 120 -9.41 -20.52 22.54
CA ASP A 120 -8.84 -19.40 23.29
C ASP A 120 -8.88 -19.66 24.83
N PRO A 121 -7.76 -19.44 25.56
CA PRO A 121 -6.55 -18.72 25.14
C PRO A 121 -5.47 -19.56 24.44
N GLY A 122 -5.75 -20.81 24.06
CA GLY A 122 -4.73 -21.72 23.51
C GLY A 122 -3.59 -22.00 24.51
N SER A 123 -2.39 -22.24 24.01
CA SER A 123 -1.16 -22.25 24.82
C SER A 123 0.03 -21.64 24.08
N PRO A 124 -0.05 -20.34 23.79
CA PRO A 124 0.95 -19.66 22.97
C PRO A 124 2.34 -19.76 23.62
N ALA A 125 3.32 -20.12 22.81
CA ALA A 125 4.73 -20.17 23.15
C ALA A 125 5.51 -19.06 22.45
N LEU A 126 6.77 -18.87 22.89
CA LEU A 126 7.64 -17.91 22.24
C LEU A 126 7.87 -18.31 20.78
N PHE A 127 7.86 -17.33 19.87
CA PHE A 127 7.95 -17.51 18.42
C PHE A 127 6.72 -18.19 17.77
N GLU A 128 5.56 -18.08 18.38
CA GLU A 128 4.29 -18.45 17.76
C GLU A 128 3.48 -17.18 17.42
N ALA A 129 2.51 -17.32 16.51
CA ALA A 129 1.53 -16.34 16.10
C ALA A 129 0.14 -16.72 16.62
N GLU A 130 -0.72 -15.73 16.86
CA GLU A 130 -2.13 -15.97 17.10
C GLU A 130 -2.82 -16.47 15.82
N ASN A 131 -3.91 -17.24 15.97
CA ASN A 131 -4.77 -17.60 14.84
C ASN A 131 -5.75 -16.46 14.53
N THR A 132 -5.30 -15.48 13.75
CA THR A 132 -5.96 -14.18 13.48
C THR A 132 -6.91 -14.20 12.28
N ARG A 133 -7.90 -15.10 12.27
CA ARG A 133 -8.86 -15.21 11.14
C ARG A 133 -9.60 -13.88 10.87
N GLY A 134 -9.42 -13.32 9.67
CA GLY A 134 -10.13 -12.11 9.24
C GLY A 134 -9.69 -10.85 9.98
N ALA A 135 -8.49 -10.87 10.55
CA ALA A 135 -7.87 -9.77 11.25
C ALA A 135 -6.39 -9.71 10.86
N GLU A 136 -5.74 -8.63 11.28
CA GLU A 136 -4.29 -8.48 11.18
C GLU A 136 -3.57 -9.62 11.92
N ASN A 137 -2.51 -10.14 11.30
CA ASN A 137 -1.66 -11.14 11.94
C ASN A 137 -0.93 -10.53 13.12
N ALA A 138 -0.93 -11.27 14.23
CA ALA A 138 -0.31 -10.85 15.47
C ALA A 138 0.53 -12.00 16.04
N GLU A 139 1.62 -11.63 16.70
CA GLU A 139 2.41 -12.57 17.49
C GLU A 139 1.59 -13.08 18.68
N ALA A 140 1.80 -14.35 19.01
CA ALA A 140 1.22 -14.96 20.18
C ALA A 140 1.97 -14.47 21.41
N VAL A 141 1.25 -13.90 22.37
CA VAL A 141 1.84 -13.49 23.65
C VAL A 141 1.73 -14.66 24.61
N PRO A 142 2.85 -15.29 25.04
CA PRO A 142 2.78 -16.43 25.93
C PRO A 142 2.11 -16.02 27.25
N SER A 143 1.01 -16.70 27.61
CA SER A 143 0.34 -16.47 28.90
C SER A 143 1.24 -16.77 30.11
N VAL A 144 2.36 -17.48 29.88
CA VAL A 144 3.42 -17.76 30.85
C VAL A 144 4.79 -17.55 30.21
N LEU A 145 5.45 -16.43 30.54
CA LEU A 145 6.87 -16.22 30.23
C LEU A 145 7.76 -16.85 31.32
N PRO A 146 8.96 -17.34 30.95
CA PRO A 146 9.90 -17.94 31.92
C PRO A 146 10.42 -16.96 32.97
N GLY A 147 10.32 -15.65 32.71
CA GLY A 147 10.69 -14.54 33.61
C GLY A 147 10.25 -13.20 33.04
N PRO A 148 10.45 -12.09 33.77
CA PRO A 148 10.26 -10.76 33.21
C PRO A 148 11.45 -10.40 32.28
N LEU A 149 11.19 -9.63 31.24
CA LEU A 149 12.16 -9.19 30.22
C LEU A 149 12.06 -7.68 30.02
N ILE A 150 13.16 -7.02 29.68
CA ILE A 150 13.14 -5.66 29.15
C ILE A 150 12.60 -5.76 27.72
N ASN A 151 11.44 -5.16 27.45
CA ASN A 151 10.71 -5.38 26.20
C ASN A 151 10.85 -4.23 25.21
N GLU A 152 10.79 -3.00 25.72
CA GLU A 152 10.87 -1.79 24.92
C GLU A 152 11.42 -0.66 25.79
N PHE A 153 12.10 0.30 25.19
CA PHE A 153 12.41 1.56 25.84
C PHE A 153 12.42 2.71 24.84
N VAL A 154 12.08 3.91 25.33
CA VAL A 154 12.17 5.18 24.60
C VAL A 154 12.79 6.20 25.55
N PHE A 155 13.98 6.70 25.19
CA PHE A 155 14.74 7.70 25.96
C PHE A 155 14.78 9.07 25.27
N ASP A 156 14.60 9.12 23.96
CA ASP A 156 14.62 10.38 23.20
C ASP A 156 13.77 10.21 21.93
N HIS A 157 12.98 11.22 21.60
CA HIS A 157 12.12 11.27 20.43
C HIS A 157 12.07 12.69 19.82
N LEU A 158 11.54 12.85 18.60
CA LEU A 158 11.54 14.15 17.94
C LEU A 158 10.84 15.23 18.78
N GLY A 159 11.61 16.21 19.26
CA GLY A 159 11.09 17.39 19.94
C GLY A 159 11.64 17.56 21.35
N VAL A 160 10.74 17.59 22.34
CA VAL A 160 11.06 17.57 23.77
C VAL A 160 10.64 16.21 24.27
N ASP A 161 11.49 15.54 25.03
CA ASP A 161 11.34 14.14 25.46
C ASP A 161 10.27 14.02 26.57
N THR A 162 9.00 14.12 26.18
CA THR A 162 7.87 14.11 27.11
C THR A 162 7.27 12.73 27.34
N GLU A 163 7.61 11.75 26.50
CA GLU A 163 7.06 10.39 26.50
C GLU A 163 8.19 9.35 26.60
N GLU A 164 9.04 9.48 27.64
CA GLU A 164 10.11 8.51 27.94
C GLU A 164 9.61 7.37 28.82
N TYR A 165 9.98 6.13 28.48
CA TYR A 165 9.61 4.96 29.26
C TYR A 165 10.55 3.76 29.07
N ILE A 166 10.46 2.81 30.00
CA ILE A 166 10.98 1.45 29.85
C ILE A 166 9.84 0.48 30.14
N GLU A 167 9.59 -0.43 29.21
CA GLU A 167 8.57 -1.47 29.33
C GLU A 167 9.20 -2.81 29.70
N ILE A 168 8.58 -3.48 30.68
CA ILE A 168 8.91 -4.86 31.05
C ILE A 168 7.81 -5.81 30.56
N ALA A 169 8.17 -6.82 29.79
CA ALA A 169 7.27 -7.93 29.45
C ALA A 169 7.32 -9.01 30.51
N GLY A 170 6.18 -9.63 30.79
CA GLY A 170 6.04 -10.72 31.74
C GLY A 170 4.76 -11.51 31.49
N SER A 171 4.51 -12.52 32.33
CA SER A 171 3.24 -13.24 32.28
C SER A 171 2.10 -12.28 32.62
N ILE A 172 0.94 -12.41 32.00
CA ILE A 172 -0.22 -11.54 32.21
C ILE A 172 -0.62 -11.48 33.70
N ASN A 173 -0.94 -10.29 34.22
CA ASN A 173 -1.38 -10.05 35.61
C ASN A 173 -0.45 -10.69 36.68
N SER A 174 0.85 -10.77 36.42
CA SER A 174 1.81 -11.48 37.26
C SER A 174 2.72 -10.56 38.05
N GLU A 175 3.09 -11.02 39.24
CA GLU A 175 3.76 -10.23 40.28
C GLU A 175 5.28 -10.39 40.20
N TYR A 176 6.00 -9.27 40.11
CA TYR A 176 7.45 -9.23 39.92
C TYR A 176 8.19 -8.31 40.92
N SER A 177 7.63 -7.99 42.11
CA SER A 177 8.28 -7.11 43.13
C SER A 177 9.62 -7.58 43.68
N ARG A 178 10.01 -8.81 43.37
CA ARG A 178 11.36 -9.31 43.65
C ARG A 178 12.39 -8.85 42.63
N PHE A 179 11.98 -8.26 41.52
CA PHE A 179 12.84 -7.76 40.47
C PHE A 179 13.03 -6.25 40.58
N SER A 180 14.19 -5.79 40.14
CA SER A 180 14.51 -4.37 40.01
C SER A 180 15.24 -4.14 38.70
N LEU A 181 14.92 -3.06 38.00
CA LEU A 181 15.68 -2.58 36.86
C LEU A 181 16.73 -1.58 37.35
N LEU A 182 17.98 -1.79 36.96
CA LEU A 182 19.11 -0.93 37.28
C LEU A 182 19.59 -0.26 35.99
N ALA A 183 19.83 1.06 36.03
CA ALA A 183 20.63 1.72 35.01
C ALA A 183 22.06 1.87 35.52
N ILE A 184 23.02 1.37 34.76
CA ILE A 184 24.45 1.40 35.07
C ILE A 184 25.14 2.34 34.09
N GLU A 185 25.87 3.31 34.63
CA GLU A 185 26.70 4.21 33.83
C GLU A 185 27.90 3.47 33.25
N GLY A 186 28.16 3.68 31.96
CA GLY A 186 29.23 3.05 31.21
C GLY A 186 30.21 4.05 30.59
N ALA A 187 29.89 5.34 30.57
CA ALA A 187 30.74 6.34 29.96
C ALA A 187 31.94 6.71 30.84
N ILE A 188 33.09 6.95 30.19
CA ILE A 188 34.15 7.72 30.83
C ILE A 188 33.66 9.16 31.03
N THR A 189 33.72 9.66 32.26
CA THR A 189 33.27 11.02 32.58
C THR A 189 33.98 12.05 31.68
N PRO A 190 33.27 13.03 31.09
CA PRO A 190 33.94 14.13 30.40
C PRO A 190 34.84 14.87 31.40
N THR A 191 35.96 15.38 30.89
CA THR A 191 37.16 15.95 31.55
C THR A 191 37.00 16.93 32.74
N VAL A 192 35.80 17.17 33.27
CA VAL A 192 35.48 18.10 34.37
C VAL A 192 35.11 17.39 35.69
N GLU A 193 34.62 16.14 35.65
CA GLU A 193 34.37 15.34 36.85
C GLU A 193 35.60 14.45 37.16
N ILE A 194 36.00 14.39 38.43
CA ILE A 194 37.26 13.76 38.89
C ILE A 194 37.10 12.28 39.31
N THR A 195 35.90 11.72 39.16
CA THR A 195 35.60 10.32 39.51
C THR A 195 35.03 9.62 38.27
N PRO A 196 35.62 8.49 37.83
CA PRO A 196 34.98 7.62 36.86
C PRO A 196 33.60 7.21 37.39
N LEU A 197 32.60 7.20 36.52
CA LEU A 197 31.24 6.79 36.86
C LEU A 197 30.89 5.40 36.29
N GLN A 198 31.82 4.75 35.60
CA GLN A 198 31.64 3.38 35.14
C GLN A 198 31.32 2.46 36.32
N GLY A 199 30.33 1.60 36.13
CA GLY A 199 29.89 0.66 37.16
C GLY A 199 29.00 1.29 38.23
N ILE A 200 28.75 2.60 38.19
CA ILE A 200 27.85 3.25 39.15
C ILE A 200 26.41 3.00 38.76
N ILE A 201 25.61 2.51 39.72
CA ILE A 201 24.15 2.43 39.61
C ILE A 201 23.59 3.85 39.67
N THR A 202 23.03 4.34 38.56
CA THR A 202 22.49 5.71 38.44
C THR A 202 20.97 5.75 38.57
N ARG A 203 20.27 4.63 38.38
CA ARG A 203 18.83 4.49 38.64
C ARG A 203 18.49 3.09 39.17
N VAL A 204 17.40 3.03 39.95
CA VAL A 204 16.83 1.78 40.49
C VAL A 204 15.31 1.89 40.42
N TYR A 205 14.67 1.01 39.66
CA TYR A 205 13.21 0.91 39.56
C TYR A 205 12.74 -0.45 40.08
N GLY A 206 11.74 -0.46 40.94
CA GLY A 206 11.11 -1.72 41.38
C GLY A 206 10.06 -2.17 40.37
N ILE A 207 10.02 -3.46 40.05
CA ILE A 207 9.05 -3.99 39.08
C ILE A 207 7.78 -4.42 39.78
N GLY A 208 6.63 -4.00 39.26
CA GLY A 208 5.34 -4.23 39.89
C GLY A 208 4.63 -5.49 39.39
N THR A 209 3.33 -5.34 39.12
CA THR A 209 2.50 -6.38 38.52
C THR A 209 2.22 -5.99 37.09
N THR A 210 2.47 -6.89 36.14
CA THR A 210 2.12 -6.68 34.73
C THR A 210 0.61 -6.50 34.55
N ASN A 211 0.21 -5.81 33.49
CA ASN A 211 -1.17 -5.52 33.14
C ASN A 211 -1.84 -6.72 32.43
N GLY A 212 -3.01 -6.47 31.84
CA GLY A 212 -3.79 -7.47 31.09
C GLY A 212 -3.12 -7.95 29.79
N GLU A 213 -2.17 -7.17 29.26
CA GLU A 213 -1.38 -7.46 28.07
C GLU A 213 -0.03 -8.11 28.41
N GLY A 214 0.28 -8.27 29.71
CA GLY A 214 1.55 -8.84 30.14
C GLY A 214 2.69 -7.84 30.24
N THR A 215 2.43 -6.53 30.19
CA THR A 215 3.47 -5.51 30.26
C THR A 215 3.43 -4.71 31.57
N TYR A 216 4.56 -4.11 31.95
CA TYR A 216 4.68 -3.18 33.08
C TYR A 216 5.54 -2.00 32.66
N ASN A 217 4.95 -0.81 32.59
CA ASN A 217 5.63 0.40 32.19
C ASN A 217 6.26 1.16 33.37
N ILE A 218 7.50 1.58 33.16
CA ILE A 218 8.24 2.51 34.01
C ILE A 218 8.22 3.85 33.27
N GLU A 219 7.31 4.74 33.68
CA GLU A 219 7.31 6.14 33.21
C GLU A 219 8.53 6.87 33.76
N LEU A 220 9.24 7.57 32.88
CA LEU A 220 10.43 8.34 33.22
C LEU A 220 10.08 9.83 33.32
N ASP A 221 10.86 10.58 34.12
CA ASP A 221 10.77 12.04 34.12
C ASP A 221 11.33 12.59 32.78
N THR A 222 10.84 13.74 32.31
CA THR A 222 11.38 14.40 31.11
C THR A 222 12.89 14.65 31.20
N ASP A 223 13.60 14.29 30.13
CA ASP A 223 15.06 14.32 29.98
C ASP A 223 15.78 13.52 31.08
N GLU A 224 15.23 12.38 31.52
CA GLU A 224 15.81 11.61 32.63
C GLU A 224 17.12 10.91 32.25
N PHE A 225 17.27 10.50 30.99
CA PHE A 225 18.43 9.80 30.44
C PHE A 225 19.16 10.63 29.37
N ASP A 226 20.36 11.14 29.70
CA ASP A 226 21.27 11.86 28.76
C ASP A 226 22.61 11.10 28.60
N PHE A 227 22.57 9.76 28.63
CA PHE A 227 23.79 8.96 28.72
C PHE A 227 24.31 8.51 27.36
N ASP A 228 25.58 8.83 27.11
CA ASP A 228 26.37 8.34 25.97
C ASP A 228 26.51 6.80 25.96
N THR A 229 26.49 6.15 27.14
CA THR A 229 26.54 4.70 27.30
C THR A 229 25.89 4.28 28.62
N VAL A 230 24.87 3.43 28.53
CA VAL A 230 24.12 2.92 29.68
C VAL A 230 23.91 1.42 29.53
N THR A 231 23.97 0.67 30.63
CA THR A 231 23.50 -0.72 30.68
C THR A 231 22.26 -0.81 31.54
N LEU A 232 21.19 -1.39 31.02
CA LEU A 232 20.01 -1.77 31.77
C LEU A 232 20.18 -3.21 32.25
N LEU A 233 20.09 -3.43 33.57
CA LEU A 233 20.11 -4.77 34.18
C LEU A 233 18.79 -5.02 34.91
N LEU A 234 18.04 -6.01 34.48
CA LEU A 234 16.85 -6.50 35.19
C LEU A 234 17.28 -7.62 36.15
N VAL A 235 17.29 -7.36 37.45
CA VAL A 235 17.90 -8.26 38.45
C VAL A 235 16.92 -8.75 39.50
N GLN A 236 17.15 -9.94 40.05
CA GLN A 236 16.32 -10.54 41.11
C GLN A 236 16.94 -10.39 42.51
N ASP A 237 16.10 -10.06 43.49
CA ASP A 237 16.43 -9.86 44.91
C ASP A 237 17.60 -8.88 45.11
N PHE A 238 17.51 -7.70 44.49
CA PHE A 238 18.50 -6.63 44.64
C PHE A 238 18.66 -6.20 46.11
N ALA A 239 19.90 -6.21 46.60
CA ALA A 239 20.27 -5.88 47.97
C ALA A 239 21.15 -4.61 48.08
N GLY A 240 21.43 -3.95 46.95
CA GLY A 240 22.21 -2.72 46.87
C GLY A 240 21.37 -1.45 47.00
N ALA A 241 21.97 -0.33 46.60
CA ALA A 241 21.36 0.99 46.58
C ALA A 241 21.84 1.83 45.37
N LEU A 242 21.09 2.89 45.09
CA LEU A 242 21.52 3.94 44.15
C LEU A 242 22.91 4.48 44.54
N GLY A 243 23.81 4.56 43.56
CA GLY A 243 25.18 5.03 43.73
C GLY A 243 26.19 3.95 44.17
N ASP A 244 25.77 2.71 44.37
CA ASP A 244 26.72 1.60 44.54
C ASP A 244 27.52 1.38 43.24
N ASP A 245 28.78 0.98 43.41
CA ASP A 245 29.73 0.70 42.33
C ASP A 245 29.89 -0.81 42.15
N ILE A 246 29.51 -1.33 40.98
CA ILE A 246 29.59 -2.76 40.66
C ILE A 246 30.90 -3.15 39.97
N ASP A 247 31.71 -2.19 39.51
CA ASP A 247 32.96 -2.38 38.75
C ASP A 247 34.02 -1.43 39.30
N THR A 248 34.56 -1.80 40.46
CA THR A 248 35.37 -0.90 41.29
C THR A 248 36.74 -0.58 40.70
N ASP A 249 37.22 -1.40 39.77
CA ASP A 249 38.47 -1.16 39.04
C ASP A 249 38.28 -0.71 37.58
N ASN A 250 37.02 -0.57 37.13
CA ASN A 250 36.61 -0.07 35.82
C ASN A 250 37.20 -0.93 34.69
N ASP A 251 37.23 -2.25 34.85
CA ASP A 251 37.78 -3.19 33.87
C ASP A 251 36.72 -3.83 32.96
N GLY A 252 35.46 -3.48 33.17
CA GLY A 252 34.31 -3.98 32.42
C GLY A 252 33.77 -5.32 32.90
N ASN A 253 34.26 -5.83 34.03
CA ASN A 253 33.67 -6.98 34.70
C ASN A 253 32.96 -6.53 35.98
N ILE A 254 31.88 -7.23 36.31
CA ILE A 254 31.16 -7.00 37.56
C ILE A 254 31.97 -7.61 38.72
N ASP A 255 32.53 -6.75 39.57
CA ASP A 255 33.23 -7.09 40.81
C ASP A 255 32.26 -7.41 41.96
N THR A 256 31.21 -6.60 42.06
CA THR A 256 30.30 -6.60 43.22
C THR A 256 28.90 -6.99 42.77
N VAL A 257 28.57 -8.26 42.95
CA VAL A 257 27.22 -8.78 42.68
C VAL A 257 26.28 -8.42 43.84
N LEU A 258 25.30 -7.55 43.56
CA LEU A 258 24.33 -7.02 44.53
C LEU A 258 22.93 -7.66 44.39
N TRP A 259 22.82 -8.73 43.61
CA TRP A 259 21.59 -9.44 43.29
C TRP A 259 21.83 -10.95 43.33
N THR A 260 20.77 -11.73 43.13
CA THR A 260 20.85 -13.21 43.09
C THR A 260 20.90 -13.76 41.67
N ASN A 261 20.28 -13.08 40.71
CA ASN A 261 20.24 -13.45 39.30
C ASN A 261 20.05 -12.21 38.42
N ILE A 262 20.60 -12.23 37.21
CA ILE A 262 20.22 -11.31 36.12
C ILE A 262 19.12 -12.03 35.33
N ALA A 263 17.96 -11.39 35.21
CA ALA A 263 16.81 -11.91 34.48
C ALA A 263 16.91 -11.56 32.99
N ASP A 264 17.34 -10.33 32.70
CA ASP A 264 17.54 -9.80 31.35
C ASP A 264 18.53 -8.62 31.43
N ASP A 265 19.20 -8.31 30.32
CA ASP A 265 20.07 -7.16 30.17
C ASP A 265 20.12 -6.61 28.73
N VAL A 266 20.42 -5.31 28.62
CA VAL A 266 20.75 -4.67 27.33
C VAL A 266 21.61 -3.44 27.59
N ALA A 267 22.61 -3.21 26.74
CA ALA A 267 23.45 -2.01 26.80
C ALA A 267 23.31 -1.16 25.53
N LEU A 268 23.34 0.15 25.70
CA LEU A 268 23.33 1.14 24.63
C LEU A 268 24.66 1.89 24.66
N THR A 269 25.27 2.14 23.50
CA THR A 269 26.54 2.87 23.44
C THR A 269 26.73 3.68 22.16
N ASN A 270 27.37 4.85 22.28
CA ASN A 270 27.81 5.64 21.14
C ASN A 270 29.02 5.03 20.37
N GLY A 271 29.48 3.83 20.74
CA GLY A 271 30.59 3.13 20.10
C GLY A 271 31.98 3.63 20.52
N ASN A 272 32.08 4.50 21.52
CA ASN A 272 33.37 4.93 22.05
C ASN A 272 34.07 3.76 22.76
N PRO A 273 35.26 3.30 22.30
CA PRO A 273 35.95 2.14 22.87
C PRO A 273 36.51 2.36 24.28
N ALA A 274 36.41 3.59 24.81
CA ALA A 274 36.73 3.88 26.20
C ALA A 274 35.54 3.72 27.15
N ASN A 275 34.33 3.59 26.61
CA ASN A 275 33.14 3.30 27.39
C ASN A 275 33.02 1.78 27.64
N THR A 276 32.31 1.44 28.69
CA THR A 276 32.16 0.07 29.19
C THR A 276 30.68 -0.30 29.19
N THR A 277 30.38 -1.51 28.75
CA THR A 277 29.03 -2.09 28.81
C THR A 277 29.06 -3.33 29.69
N TYR A 278 27.96 -3.58 30.42
CA TYR A 278 27.85 -4.70 31.36
C TYR A 278 26.85 -5.77 30.89
N SER A 279 26.53 -5.79 29.60
CA SER A 279 25.68 -6.77 28.92
C SER A 279 26.40 -7.34 27.69
N ALA A 280 26.04 -8.57 27.32
CA ALA A 280 26.46 -9.18 26.06
C ALA A 280 25.68 -8.63 24.85
N VAL A 281 24.48 -8.12 25.07
CA VAL A 281 23.62 -7.48 24.07
C VAL A 281 23.94 -5.99 24.06
N VAL A 282 24.62 -5.54 23.01
CA VAL A 282 25.08 -4.15 22.88
C VAL A 282 24.51 -3.52 21.62
N LEU A 283 23.61 -2.56 21.80
CA LEU A 283 23.06 -1.71 20.76
C LEU A 283 23.99 -0.49 20.59
N ASP A 284 24.90 -0.56 19.62
CA ASP A 284 25.89 0.49 19.38
C ASP A 284 25.44 1.52 18.34
N ASN A 285 26.31 2.46 17.98
CA ASN A 285 25.99 3.51 16.99
C ASN A 285 25.78 3.01 15.56
N THR A 286 25.95 1.71 15.31
CA THR A 286 25.64 1.05 14.03
C THR A 286 24.34 0.28 14.07
N PHE A 287 23.69 0.19 15.23
CA PHE A 287 22.34 -0.33 15.37
C PHE A 287 21.35 0.62 14.70
N GLY A 288 20.47 0.06 13.86
CA GLY A 288 19.47 0.83 13.12
C GLY A 288 20.04 1.72 12.01
N THR A 289 19.34 2.80 11.67
CA THR A 289 19.66 3.63 10.47
C THR A 289 20.31 4.97 10.80
N GLY A 290 20.27 5.39 12.07
CA GLY A 290 20.62 6.76 12.51
C GLY A 290 22.10 7.07 12.71
N GLY A 291 23.00 6.07 12.76
CA GLY A 291 24.43 6.30 12.95
C GLY A 291 24.79 6.99 14.28
N SER A 292 23.90 6.91 15.27
CA SER A 292 24.00 7.55 16.58
C SER A 292 23.65 6.53 17.68
N THR A 293 23.93 6.84 18.96
CA THR A 293 23.50 5.96 20.07
C THR A 293 22.00 5.66 19.94
N PRO A 294 21.55 4.40 20.05
CA PRO A 294 20.14 4.07 19.99
C PRO A 294 19.36 4.82 21.06
N ARG A 295 18.20 5.37 20.68
CA ARG A 295 17.38 6.27 21.50
C ARG A 295 16.04 5.66 21.91
N GLY A 296 15.65 4.61 21.21
CA GLY A 296 14.57 3.72 21.58
C GLY A 296 14.71 2.42 20.80
N ALA A 297 14.30 1.31 21.40
CA ALA A 297 14.29 0.02 20.73
C ALA A 297 13.25 -0.90 21.34
N SER A 298 12.72 -1.78 20.51
CA SER A 298 11.72 -2.79 20.84
C SER A 298 12.25 -4.16 20.54
N ARG A 299 11.91 -5.14 21.38
CA ARG A 299 12.07 -6.55 21.02
C ARG A 299 11.08 -6.91 19.91
N ILE A 300 11.59 -7.34 18.76
CA ILE A 300 10.83 -7.82 17.62
C ILE A 300 11.45 -9.15 17.19
N PRO A 301 10.77 -10.30 17.34
CA PRO A 301 9.43 -10.48 17.91
C PRO A 301 9.25 -9.99 19.36
N ASN A 302 8.04 -9.58 19.72
CA ASN A 302 7.66 -9.13 21.06
C ASN A 302 8.01 -10.16 22.14
N ALA A 303 8.47 -9.69 23.29
CA ALA A 303 8.85 -10.50 24.46
C ALA A 303 9.82 -11.65 24.14
N THR A 304 10.64 -11.51 23.10
CA THR A 304 11.61 -12.52 22.65
C THR A 304 13.01 -12.22 23.10
N ASP A 305 13.64 -13.22 23.70
CA ASP A 305 15.01 -13.11 24.19
C ASP A 305 15.84 -14.35 23.81
N THR A 306 16.78 -14.14 22.89
CA THR A 306 17.80 -15.10 22.47
C THR A 306 19.20 -14.71 22.95
N ASP A 307 19.29 -13.72 23.86
CA ASP A 307 20.54 -13.07 24.28
C ASP A 307 21.32 -12.49 23.08
N ASN A 308 20.61 -11.93 22.08
CA ASN A 308 21.24 -11.38 20.87
C ASN A 308 20.69 -10.00 20.47
N THR A 309 21.53 -9.18 19.84
CA THR A 309 21.10 -7.90 19.25
C THR A 309 20.05 -8.06 18.16
N SER A 310 19.95 -9.24 17.53
CA SER A 310 18.92 -9.53 16.53
C SER A 310 17.50 -9.57 17.10
N ASP A 311 17.35 -9.65 18.43
CA ASP A 311 16.03 -9.58 19.06
C ASP A 311 15.47 -8.15 19.04
N TRP A 312 16.29 -7.14 18.77
CA TRP A 312 15.95 -5.73 18.91
C TRP A 312 15.83 -5.02 17.55
N THR A 313 14.85 -4.14 17.44
CA THR A 313 14.67 -3.22 16.31
C THR A 313 14.60 -1.79 16.84
N GLU A 314 15.24 -0.83 16.16
CA GLU A 314 15.21 0.60 16.52
C GLU A 314 13.77 1.15 16.36
N ASN A 315 13.28 1.89 17.35
CA ASN A 315 11.94 2.50 17.29
C ASN A 315 11.92 3.71 16.32
N ASP A 316 10.75 4.05 15.78
CA ASP A 316 10.54 5.30 15.05
C ASP A 316 10.85 6.51 15.93
N PHE A 317 11.93 7.22 15.61
CA PHE A 317 12.40 8.39 16.36
C PHE A 317 11.39 9.54 16.34
N ASP A 318 10.57 9.65 15.29
CA ASP A 318 9.55 10.70 15.18
C ASP A 318 8.32 10.42 16.05
N GLY A 319 8.33 9.30 16.79
CA GLY A 319 7.38 8.98 17.85
C GLY A 319 6.12 8.27 17.38
N PHE A 320 6.13 7.59 16.23
CA PHE A 320 4.97 6.80 15.79
C PHE A 320 4.56 5.83 16.90
N GLY A 321 3.28 5.86 17.26
CA GLY A 321 2.72 5.07 18.36
C GLY A 321 2.69 5.79 19.72
N LEU A 322 3.45 6.88 19.90
CA LEU A 322 3.36 7.72 21.09
C LEU A 322 2.12 8.64 21.06
N PRO A 323 1.50 8.92 22.21
CA PRO A 323 0.34 9.80 22.28
C PRO A 323 0.60 11.21 21.71
N GLY A 324 -0.10 11.54 20.61
CA GLY A 324 -0.03 12.89 20.00
C GLY A 324 1.09 13.08 18.98
N PHE A 325 1.83 12.02 18.65
CA PHE A 325 2.85 12.01 17.60
C PHE A 325 2.31 11.31 16.36
N THR A 326 2.55 11.93 15.20
CA THR A 326 2.19 11.30 13.91
C THR A 326 3.26 10.33 13.42
N GLY A 327 4.52 10.50 13.86
CA GLY A 327 5.67 9.69 13.44
C GLY A 327 6.05 9.81 11.96
N SER A 328 7.10 9.08 11.57
CA SER A 328 7.47 8.83 10.16
C SER A 328 7.93 7.37 9.93
N PRO A 329 7.09 6.39 10.34
CA PRO A 329 7.52 5.01 10.47
C PRO A 329 8.04 4.39 9.16
N SER A 330 9.23 3.81 9.21
CA SER A 330 9.81 2.96 8.16
C SER A 330 9.52 1.47 8.42
N PRO A 331 9.37 0.61 7.39
CA PRO A 331 9.23 -0.85 7.55
C PRO A 331 10.40 -1.53 8.27
N THR A 332 11.53 -0.84 8.43
CA THR A 332 12.72 -1.34 9.14
C THR A 332 12.82 -0.87 10.59
N GLU A 333 11.84 -0.10 11.06
CA GLU A 333 11.74 0.42 12.42
C GLU A 333 10.64 -0.32 13.19
N ALA A 334 10.65 -0.22 14.52
CA ALA A 334 9.54 -0.63 15.36
C ALA A 334 8.61 0.57 15.65
N ASN A 335 7.33 0.29 15.85
CA ASN A 335 6.40 1.25 16.44
C ASN A 335 6.77 1.45 17.91
N ASN A 336 6.54 2.65 18.46
CA ASN A 336 6.55 2.83 19.91
C ASN A 336 5.23 2.29 20.47
N THR A 337 5.27 1.28 21.35
CA THR A 337 4.06 0.53 21.77
C THR A 337 3.86 0.48 23.28
N PRO A 338 3.78 1.61 23.99
CA PRO A 338 3.59 1.59 25.43
C PRO A 338 2.28 0.87 25.81
N ASP A 339 2.38 -0.09 26.73
CA ASP A 339 1.29 -0.92 27.24
C ASP A 339 0.70 -1.89 26.21
N ALA A 340 1.41 -2.19 25.12
CA ALA A 340 0.97 -3.09 24.07
C ALA A 340 2.09 -4.04 23.62
N ALA A 341 1.74 -5.06 22.83
CA ALA A 341 2.76 -5.89 22.20
C ALA A 341 3.56 -5.08 21.18
N ASN A 342 4.87 -5.26 21.17
CA ASN A 342 5.76 -4.64 20.20
C ASN A 342 5.37 -5.06 18.78
N THR A 343 5.33 -4.08 17.90
CA THR A 343 4.99 -4.28 16.49
C THR A 343 5.92 -3.44 15.62
N ILE A 344 6.11 -3.85 14.37
CA ILE A 344 6.66 -2.95 13.36
C ILE A 344 5.50 -2.22 12.65
N PRO A 345 5.76 -1.10 11.96
CA PRO A 345 4.76 -0.46 11.13
C PRO A 345 4.18 -1.46 10.14
N SER A 346 2.86 -1.62 10.14
CA SER A 346 2.19 -2.38 9.09
C SER A 346 2.59 -1.74 7.76
N ALA A 347 3.18 -2.52 6.85
CA ALA A 347 3.60 -2.04 5.54
C ALA A 347 2.35 -1.59 4.76
N THR A 348 1.95 -0.34 4.92
CA THR A 348 0.96 0.26 4.04
C THR A 348 1.68 0.47 2.70
N ALA A 349 1.24 -0.27 1.69
CA ALA A 349 1.57 -0.04 0.27
C ALA A 349 1.86 1.45 0.00
N PRO A 350 3.05 1.83 -0.52
CA PRO A 350 3.35 3.23 -0.80
C PRO A 350 2.20 3.94 -1.55
N GLU A 351 1.59 4.89 -0.86
CA GLU A 351 0.52 5.73 -1.40
C GLU A 351 1.11 7.07 -1.84
N TRP A 352 0.71 7.50 -3.03
CA TRP A 352 1.14 8.78 -3.57
C TRP A 352 0.47 9.97 -2.85
N LEU A 353 1.28 10.76 -2.13
CA LEU A 353 0.89 11.98 -1.44
C LEU A 353 0.85 13.21 -2.35
N GLY A 354 1.74 13.31 -3.34
CA GLY A 354 1.65 14.32 -4.40
C GLY A 354 1.88 15.78 -3.98
N TYR A 355 2.87 16.07 -3.13
CA TYR A 355 3.28 17.46 -2.83
C TYR A 355 3.91 18.17 -4.03
N ASN A 356 4.44 17.41 -4.98
CA ASN A 356 4.74 17.83 -6.35
C ASN A 356 4.48 16.63 -7.30
N ASP A 357 4.83 16.75 -8.59
CA ASP A 357 4.57 15.74 -9.62
C ASP A 357 5.71 14.72 -9.83
N SER A 358 6.90 14.92 -9.27
CA SER A 358 8.08 14.05 -9.50
C SER A 358 7.96 12.72 -8.76
N TRP A 359 7.83 11.62 -9.51
CA TRP A 359 7.80 10.25 -8.96
C TRP A 359 9.00 9.96 -8.06
N ASN A 360 10.20 10.38 -8.48
CA ASN A 360 11.46 10.09 -7.80
C ASN A 360 11.76 11.02 -6.60
N THR A 361 10.75 11.70 -6.06
CA THR A 361 10.86 12.47 -4.83
C THR A 361 10.27 11.68 -3.66
N ALA A 362 11.13 11.23 -2.75
CA ALA A 362 10.77 10.35 -1.64
C ALA A 362 9.64 10.90 -0.74
N THR A 363 9.60 12.22 -0.52
CA THR A 363 8.55 12.87 0.29
C THR A 363 7.17 12.89 -0.37
N ASN A 364 7.05 12.52 -1.65
CA ASN A 364 5.74 12.37 -2.31
C ASN A 364 5.08 11.02 -2.01
N TRP A 365 5.72 10.14 -1.22
CA TRP A 365 5.22 8.81 -0.88
C TRP A 365 4.94 8.73 0.62
N SER A 366 3.87 8.03 0.99
CA SER A 366 3.46 7.83 2.39
C SER A 366 4.54 7.19 3.25
N THR A 367 5.41 6.37 2.65
CA THR A 367 6.53 5.70 3.30
C THR A 367 7.81 6.54 3.38
N GLY A 368 7.80 7.76 2.83
CA GLY A 368 8.99 8.62 2.77
C GLY A 368 10.12 8.09 1.87
N ALA A 369 9.88 7.03 1.09
CA ALA A 369 10.82 6.40 0.16
C ALA A 369 10.22 6.27 -1.26
N VAL A 370 11.07 6.25 -2.29
CA VAL A 370 10.62 6.02 -3.67
C VAL A 370 10.37 4.51 -3.87
N PRO A 371 9.19 4.10 -4.38
CA PRO A 371 8.86 2.69 -4.59
C PRO A 371 9.82 1.95 -5.53
N THR A 372 9.97 0.66 -5.28
CA THR A 372 10.81 -0.31 -5.99
C THR A 372 9.97 -1.50 -6.45
N SER A 373 10.58 -2.45 -7.17
CA SER A 373 9.90 -3.66 -7.67
C SER A 373 9.35 -4.60 -6.60
N LEU A 374 9.54 -4.30 -5.32
CA LEU A 374 9.01 -5.05 -4.18
C LEU A 374 7.80 -4.36 -3.53
N ASP A 375 7.44 -3.17 -4.02
CA ASP A 375 6.46 -2.32 -3.38
C ASP A 375 5.15 -2.29 -4.16
N ASP A 376 4.05 -2.56 -3.46
CA ASP A 376 2.70 -2.34 -3.95
C ASP A 376 2.35 -0.86 -3.91
N VAL A 377 1.97 -0.28 -5.04
CA VAL A 377 1.77 1.18 -5.16
C VAL A 377 0.30 1.54 -5.35
N LEU A 378 -0.18 2.52 -4.58
CA LEU A 378 -1.49 3.14 -4.75
C LEU A 378 -1.37 4.60 -5.23
N ILE A 379 -2.06 4.93 -6.34
CA ILE A 379 -2.24 6.30 -6.83
C ILE A 379 -3.68 6.73 -6.57
N PRO A 380 -3.93 7.60 -5.57
CA PRO A 380 -5.27 7.98 -5.18
C PRO A 380 -5.86 9.07 -6.08
N ALA A 381 -7.19 9.15 -6.13
CA ALA A 381 -7.88 10.18 -6.91
C ALA A 381 -7.65 11.60 -6.37
N ALA A 382 -7.48 11.71 -5.04
CA ALA A 382 -7.30 12.96 -4.32
C ALA A 382 -6.04 12.92 -3.43
N PRO A 383 -4.83 13.01 -4.01
CA PRO A 383 -3.59 12.99 -3.25
C PRO A 383 -3.51 14.19 -2.30
N VAL A 384 -2.88 14.02 -1.13
CA VAL A 384 -2.82 15.02 -0.05
C VAL A 384 -2.28 16.38 -0.51
N GLY A 385 -1.23 16.37 -1.34
CA GLY A 385 -0.61 17.56 -1.93
C GLY A 385 -1.29 18.06 -3.20
N GLY A 386 -2.34 17.38 -3.66
CA GLY A 386 -3.19 17.80 -4.78
C GLY A 386 -2.59 17.64 -6.17
N THR A 387 -1.43 16.99 -6.29
CA THR A 387 -0.74 16.77 -7.57
C THR A 387 -0.64 15.29 -7.89
N GLN A 388 -0.98 14.90 -9.12
CA GLN A 388 -0.87 13.53 -9.61
C GLN A 388 0.56 13.24 -10.14
N PRO A 389 1.04 11.97 -10.09
CA PRO A 389 2.43 11.63 -10.41
C PRO A 389 2.77 11.70 -11.90
N VAL A 390 4.02 12.10 -12.16
CA VAL A 390 4.71 12.04 -13.46
C VAL A 390 6.06 11.35 -13.27
N LEU A 391 6.33 10.31 -14.08
CA LEU A 391 7.65 9.70 -14.09
C LEU A 391 8.70 10.69 -14.62
N ASP A 392 9.76 10.85 -13.85
CA ASP A 392 10.99 11.56 -14.19
C ASP A 392 12.22 10.63 -14.27
N VAL A 393 12.00 9.35 -13.96
CA VAL A 393 12.95 8.23 -14.08
C VAL A 393 12.21 6.98 -14.55
N ASN A 394 12.94 5.96 -15.03
CA ASN A 394 12.35 4.63 -15.18
C ASN A 394 12.08 4.05 -13.78
N ALA A 395 10.88 3.53 -13.57
CA ALA A 395 10.44 3.00 -12.28
C ALA A 395 10.08 1.52 -12.38
N ALA A 396 10.04 0.86 -11.22
CA ALA A 396 9.57 -0.50 -11.05
C ALA A 396 8.74 -0.57 -9.76
N VAL A 397 7.66 -1.34 -9.80
CA VAL A 397 6.75 -1.62 -8.67
C VAL A 397 6.44 -3.12 -8.64
N ASP A 398 5.90 -3.62 -7.54
CA ASP A 398 5.33 -4.97 -7.51
C ASP A 398 3.93 -4.95 -8.17
N THR A 399 2.94 -4.39 -7.47
CA THR A 399 1.64 -4.04 -8.06
C THR A 399 1.43 -2.54 -8.23
N LEU A 400 0.63 -2.15 -9.23
CA LEU A 400 0.20 -0.77 -9.44
C LEU A 400 -1.33 -0.67 -9.40
N ASN A 401 -1.87 0.08 -8.45
CA ASN A 401 -3.29 0.36 -8.35
C ASN A 401 -3.55 1.86 -8.54
N ILE A 402 -4.37 2.20 -9.54
CA ILE A 402 -4.75 3.60 -9.85
C ILE A 402 -6.25 3.74 -9.63
N GLU A 403 -6.65 4.64 -8.73
CA GLU A 403 -8.06 4.85 -8.40
C GLU A 403 -8.85 5.59 -9.50
N ALA A 404 -10.18 5.45 -9.45
CA ALA A 404 -11.08 6.19 -10.32
C ALA A 404 -10.96 7.71 -10.11
N GLY A 405 -10.58 8.41 -11.19
CA GLY A 405 -10.32 9.85 -11.18
C GLY A 405 -8.86 10.22 -10.88
N ALA A 406 -8.00 9.26 -10.58
CA ALA A 406 -6.56 9.46 -10.48
C ALA A 406 -5.88 9.43 -11.87
N SER A 407 -4.62 9.86 -11.94
CA SER A 407 -3.85 9.77 -13.18
C SER A 407 -2.37 9.53 -12.94
N LEU A 408 -1.72 8.73 -13.79
CA LEU A 408 -0.26 8.56 -13.80
C LEU A 408 0.28 8.81 -15.22
N ASP A 409 1.18 9.80 -15.37
CA ASP A 409 1.87 10.07 -16.65
C ASP A 409 3.29 9.48 -16.61
N LEU A 410 3.54 8.45 -17.44
CA LEU A 410 4.87 7.85 -17.60
C LEU A 410 5.84 8.76 -18.36
N ALA A 411 5.37 9.90 -18.89
CA ALA A 411 6.10 10.80 -19.76
C ALA A 411 6.80 10.00 -20.88
N THR A 412 8.13 10.05 -20.97
CA THR A 412 8.92 9.26 -21.93
C THR A 412 9.63 8.06 -21.30
N PHE A 413 9.32 7.74 -20.04
CA PHE A 413 9.98 6.69 -19.25
C PHE A 413 9.20 5.36 -19.31
N SER A 414 9.83 4.31 -18.82
CA SER A 414 9.23 2.99 -18.65
C SER A 414 8.86 2.73 -17.19
N LEU A 415 7.77 2.00 -17.00
CA LEU A 415 7.38 1.41 -15.72
C LEU A 415 7.31 -0.11 -15.89
N THR A 416 7.85 -0.86 -14.94
CA THR A 416 7.63 -2.31 -14.81
C THR A 416 6.79 -2.61 -13.58
N ALA A 417 5.99 -3.67 -13.63
CA ALA A 417 5.21 -4.19 -12.52
C ALA A 417 5.43 -5.71 -12.45
N GLU A 418 5.81 -6.27 -11.31
CA GLU A 418 6.06 -7.71 -11.18
C GLU A 418 4.74 -8.51 -11.12
N SER A 419 3.77 -8.07 -10.31
CA SER A 419 2.58 -8.87 -9.99
C SER A 419 1.26 -8.36 -10.58
N GLY A 420 1.16 -7.09 -11.00
CA GLY A 420 -0.05 -6.63 -11.69
C GLY A 420 -0.24 -5.13 -11.84
N VAL A 421 -1.20 -4.74 -12.70
CA VAL A 421 -1.65 -3.36 -12.87
C VAL A 421 -3.18 -3.30 -12.88
N THR A 422 -3.77 -2.59 -11.91
CA THR A 422 -5.18 -2.21 -11.89
C THR A 422 -5.32 -0.74 -12.27
N ASN A 423 -5.93 -0.45 -13.41
CA ASN A 423 -6.17 0.92 -13.86
C ASN A 423 -7.67 1.23 -13.80
N GLU A 424 -8.12 1.92 -12.74
CA GLU A 424 -9.46 2.50 -12.64
C GLU A 424 -9.45 4.00 -12.97
N GLY A 425 -8.28 4.60 -13.15
CA GLY A 425 -8.08 6.01 -13.50
C GLY A 425 -7.53 6.20 -14.91
N THR A 426 -6.57 7.11 -15.07
CA THR A 426 -5.94 7.42 -16.36
C THR A 426 -4.45 7.11 -16.37
N LEU A 427 -4.02 6.20 -17.25
CA LEU A 427 -2.63 5.98 -17.59
C LEU A 427 -2.26 6.78 -18.84
N ARG A 428 -1.11 7.46 -18.82
CA ARG A 428 -0.66 8.30 -19.93
C ARG A 428 0.82 8.08 -20.25
N GLN A 429 1.19 8.09 -21.53
CA GLN A 429 2.59 8.02 -21.96
C GLN A 429 2.81 8.76 -23.28
N THR A 430 3.98 9.35 -23.43
CA THR A 430 4.42 10.04 -24.65
C THR A 430 5.65 9.36 -25.25
N GLN A 431 5.58 8.98 -26.53
CA GLN A 431 6.71 8.41 -27.27
C GLN A 431 6.79 8.91 -28.72
N ALA A 432 7.96 8.79 -29.33
CA ALA A 432 8.17 9.23 -30.71
C ALA A 432 7.77 8.15 -31.72
N ALA A 433 6.72 8.39 -32.52
CA ALA A 433 6.29 7.53 -33.62
C ALA A 433 6.66 8.15 -34.97
N THR A 434 7.93 8.01 -35.36
CA THR A 434 8.52 8.75 -36.49
C THR A 434 8.71 7.92 -37.77
N ALA A 435 8.78 6.59 -37.65
CA ALA A 435 9.03 5.70 -38.79
C ALA A 435 7.72 5.09 -39.32
N VAL A 436 7.51 5.19 -40.63
CA VAL A 436 6.35 4.61 -41.31
C VAL A 436 6.44 3.08 -41.32
N ASN A 437 5.32 2.41 -41.05
CA ASN A 437 5.16 0.95 -40.90
C ASN A 437 5.98 0.33 -39.76
N THR A 438 6.40 1.14 -38.78
CA THR A 438 7.05 0.66 -37.56
C THR A 438 6.10 0.82 -36.38
N PRO A 439 5.67 -0.28 -35.72
CA PRO A 439 4.80 -0.19 -34.56
C PRO A 439 5.54 0.43 -33.37
N VAL A 440 4.86 1.32 -32.65
CA VAL A 440 5.31 1.88 -31.37
C VAL A 440 4.29 1.49 -30.31
N THR A 441 4.78 0.84 -29.24
CA THR A 441 3.95 0.38 -28.13
C THR A 441 3.92 1.44 -27.04
N PHE A 442 2.73 1.78 -26.56
CA PHE A 442 2.48 2.73 -25.48
C PHE A 442 1.86 2.02 -24.31
N LEU A 443 2.24 2.41 -23.09
CA LEU A 443 1.67 1.92 -21.83
C LEU A 443 1.78 0.40 -21.64
N ASN A 444 2.63 -0.28 -22.41
CA ASN A 444 2.88 -1.69 -22.16
C ASN A 444 3.78 -1.82 -20.94
N ILE A 445 3.19 -2.24 -19.83
CA ILE A 445 3.84 -2.45 -18.54
C ILE A 445 4.05 -3.95 -18.43
N GLN A 446 5.31 -4.34 -18.32
CA GLN A 446 5.73 -5.74 -18.18
C GLN A 446 6.39 -5.94 -16.82
N ASN A 447 6.59 -7.18 -16.42
CA ASN A 447 7.57 -7.49 -15.37
C ASN A 447 8.99 -7.14 -15.83
N ILE A 448 9.94 -7.08 -14.90
CA ILE A 448 11.33 -6.69 -15.17
C ILE A 448 12.04 -7.64 -16.13
N ALA A 449 11.61 -8.91 -16.17
CA ALA A 449 12.10 -9.90 -17.12
C ALA A 449 11.65 -9.62 -18.57
N GLY A 450 10.57 -8.84 -18.75
CA GLY A 450 9.98 -8.52 -20.05
C GLY A 450 9.30 -9.71 -20.73
N ASP A 451 8.95 -10.74 -19.96
CA ASP A 451 8.31 -11.97 -20.46
C ASP A 451 6.82 -12.07 -20.10
N THR A 452 6.35 -11.22 -19.20
CA THR A 452 4.95 -11.16 -18.77
C THR A 452 4.42 -9.73 -18.90
N ASP A 453 3.34 -9.56 -19.66
CA ASP A 453 2.61 -8.30 -19.79
C ASP A 453 1.62 -8.15 -18.63
N GLN A 454 1.81 -7.14 -17.78
CA GLN A 454 0.86 -6.77 -16.72
C GLN A 454 -0.18 -5.74 -17.19
N TYR A 455 0.17 -4.95 -18.20
CA TYR A 455 -0.75 -4.06 -18.91
C TYR A 455 -0.35 -3.98 -20.38
N PHE A 456 -1.28 -4.21 -21.29
CA PHE A 456 -0.98 -4.34 -22.73
C PHE A 456 -0.89 -3.01 -23.49
N GLY A 457 -1.59 -1.99 -22.98
CA GLY A 457 -1.60 -0.65 -23.58
C GLY A 457 -2.12 -0.61 -25.03
N VAL A 458 -1.48 0.22 -25.86
CA VAL A 458 -1.91 0.53 -27.24
C VAL A 458 -0.71 0.51 -28.18
N ILE A 459 -0.88 0.00 -29.39
CA ILE A 459 0.13 0.10 -30.45
C ILE A 459 -0.34 1.09 -31.51
N VAL A 460 0.53 2.05 -31.84
CA VAL A 460 0.32 3.01 -32.94
C VAL A 460 1.37 2.76 -34.02
N THR A 461 0.91 2.55 -35.26
CA THR A 461 1.78 2.31 -36.42
C THR A 461 1.55 3.39 -37.48
N PRO A 462 2.45 4.38 -37.66
CA PRO A 462 2.29 5.39 -38.70
C PRO A 462 2.26 4.75 -40.09
N THR A 463 1.28 5.06 -40.94
CA THR A 463 1.14 4.45 -42.28
C THR A 463 1.49 5.41 -43.41
N ALA A 464 1.33 6.73 -43.19
CA ALA A 464 1.57 7.74 -44.23
C ALA A 464 2.89 8.52 -44.07
N SER A 465 3.16 9.04 -42.87
CA SER A 465 4.35 9.85 -42.53
C SER A 465 4.57 9.83 -41.01
N SER A 466 5.65 10.41 -40.53
CA SER A 466 5.94 10.59 -39.09
C SER A 466 4.78 11.29 -38.38
N LEU A 467 4.32 10.70 -37.27
CA LEU A 467 3.39 11.35 -36.32
C LEU A 467 4.11 12.31 -35.37
N GLY A 468 5.45 12.18 -35.24
CA GLY A 468 6.25 12.94 -34.28
C GLY A 468 6.15 12.35 -32.87
N ASN A 469 6.19 13.18 -31.83
CA ASN A 469 5.82 12.72 -30.49
C ASN A 469 4.30 12.48 -30.44
N VAL A 470 3.90 11.33 -29.95
CA VAL A 470 2.51 10.93 -29.75
C VAL A 470 2.31 10.74 -28.26
N THR A 471 1.26 11.35 -27.72
CA THR A 471 0.79 11.07 -26.36
C THR A 471 -0.41 10.14 -26.44
N VAL A 472 -0.40 9.05 -25.69
CA VAL A 472 -1.51 8.13 -25.54
C VAL A 472 -1.97 8.17 -24.09
N SER A 473 -3.28 8.35 -23.88
CA SER A 473 -3.94 8.18 -22.59
C SER A 473 -4.92 7.03 -22.69
N VAL A 474 -5.00 6.16 -21.68
CA VAL A 474 -5.97 5.08 -21.56
C VAL A 474 -6.65 5.18 -20.21
N GLU A 475 -7.98 5.28 -20.22
CA GLU A 475 -8.79 5.46 -19.04
C GLU A 475 -9.55 4.18 -18.71
N GLY A 476 -9.49 3.77 -17.44
CA GLY A 476 -10.25 2.64 -16.90
C GLY A 476 -11.51 3.10 -16.16
N ASN A 477 -12.56 2.28 -16.20
CA ASN A 477 -13.81 2.40 -15.42
C ASN A 477 -14.38 3.83 -15.23
N GLN A 478 -14.44 4.65 -16.30
CA GLN A 478 -14.90 6.04 -16.24
C GLN A 478 -16.40 6.22 -16.62
N PRO A 479 -17.19 7.00 -15.85
CA PRO A 479 -18.65 7.12 -16.01
C PRO A 479 -19.09 7.94 -17.23
N TYR A 480 -18.21 8.74 -17.84
CA TYR A 480 -18.53 9.48 -19.07
C TYR A 480 -18.37 8.65 -20.34
N CYS A 481 -17.72 7.48 -20.22
CA CYS A 481 -17.62 6.45 -21.25
C CYS A 481 -18.85 5.51 -21.26
N ASP A 482 -19.83 5.75 -20.37
CA ASP A 482 -21.03 4.92 -20.16
C ASP A 482 -22.30 5.41 -20.89
N SER A 483 -22.23 6.45 -21.73
CA SER A 483 -23.43 6.92 -22.44
C SER A 483 -23.74 6.08 -23.69
N GLU A 484 -24.87 5.35 -23.61
CA GLU A 484 -25.62 4.61 -24.65
C GLU A 484 -25.10 3.29 -25.22
N LEU A 485 -23.86 2.85 -24.96
CA LEU A 485 -23.31 1.60 -25.51
C LEU A 485 -23.05 0.50 -24.47
N ALA A 486 -23.86 0.42 -23.41
CA ALA A 486 -23.79 -0.59 -22.34
C ALA A 486 -23.80 -2.07 -22.81
N THR A 487 -23.90 -2.31 -24.12
CA THR A 487 -23.83 -3.62 -24.77
C THR A 487 -22.53 -3.85 -25.55
N LEU A 488 -21.50 -3.01 -25.47
CA LEU A 488 -20.19 -3.20 -26.12
C LEU A 488 -19.05 -2.94 -25.12
N LEU A 489 -17.86 -3.51 -25.37
CA LEU A 489 -16.62 -3.17 -24.65
C LEU A 489 -16.38 -1.66 -24.77
N SER A 490 -16.42 -0.94 -23.64
CA SER A 490 -16.11 0.48 -23.56
C SER A 490 -14.72 0.67 -22.96
N ARG A 491 -13.77 1.15 -23.77
CA ARG A 491 -12.47 1.61 -23.29
C ARG A 491 -12.19 2.99 -23.87
N CYS A 492 -11.93 3.95 -22.99
CA CYS A 492 -11.65 5.32 -23.37
C CYS A 492 -10.16 5.51 -23.56
N PHE A 493 -9.80 6.13 -24.68
CA PHE A 493 -8.42 6.46 -24.99
C PHE A 493 -8.35 7.78 -25.74
N GLU A 494 -7.24 8.50 -25.52
CA GLU A 494 -6.89 9.71 -26.24
C GLU A 494 -5.55 9.45 -26.94
N ILE A 495 -5.45 9.80 -28.23
CA ILE A 495 -4.19 9.72 -28.98
C ILE A 495 -3.93 11.09 -29.57
N VAL A 496 -2.87 11.75 -29.15
CA VAL A 496 -2.50 13.11 -29.56
C VAL A 496 -1.17 13.07 -30.29
N PRO A 497 -1.16 12.95 -31.63
CA PRO A 497 0.07 13.05 -32.39
C PRO A 497 0.49 14.51 -32.58
N GLN A 498 1.80 14.78 -32.52
CA GLN A 498 2.39 16.09 -32.81
C GLN A 498 2.07 16.54 -34.26
N SER A 499 2.02 15.60 -35.20
CA SER A 499 1.57 15.82 -36.57
C SER A 499 0.51 14.79 -36.93
N VAL A 500 -0.71 15.25 -37.19
CA VAL A 500 -1.83 14.40 -37.64
C VAL A 500 -1.48 13.76 -39.00
N GLN A 501 -1.32 12.44 -39.01
CA GLN A 501 -1.10 11.59 -40.19
C GLN A 501 -1.93 10.30 -40.06
N SER A 502 -2.08 9.54 -41.14
CA SER A 502 -2.74 8.23 -41.05
C SER A 502 -1.89 7.24 -40.24
N ALA A 503 -2.53 6.43 -39.40
CA ALA A 503 -1.91 5.34 -38.63
C ALA A 503 -2.87 4.18 -38.38
N ASP A 504 -2.32 2.97 -38.23
CA ASP A 504 -3.05 1.82 -37.72
C ASP A 504 -2.96 1.81 -36.20
N ILE A 505 -4.11 1.64 -35.53
CA ILE A 505 -4.20 1.66 -34.06
C ILE A 505 -4.69 0.29 -33.59
N ARG A 506 -3.86 -0.40 -32.80
CA ARG A 506 -4.20 -1.70 -32.22
C ARG A 506 -4.40 -1.58 -30.71
N PHE A 507 -5.51 -2.16 -30.27
CA PHE A 507 -5.90 -2.26 -28.88
C PHE A 507 -5.92 -3.72 -28.45
N TYR A 508 -5.50 -3.96 -27.22
CA TYR A 508 -5.63 -5.24 -26.55
C TYR A 508 -6.73 -5.17 -25.51
N TYR A 509 -7.43 -6.26 -25.27
CA TYR A 509 -8.46 -6.35 -24.25
C TYR A 509 -8.59 -7.82 -23.81
N GLU A 510 -9.08 -8.03 -22.59
CA GLU A 510 -9.34 -9.35 -22.04
C GLU A 510 -10.73 -9.84 -22.45
N GLN A 511 -10.91 -11.16 -22.44
CA GLN A 511 -12.20 -11.78 -22.75
C GLN A 511 -13.31 -11.28 -21.80
N ALA A 512 -13.00 -11.05 -20.53
CA ALA A 512 -13.96 -10.57 -19.53
C ALA A 512 -14.54 -9.20 -19.91
N GLU A 513 -13.73 -8.35 -20.54
CA GLU A 513 -14.13 -6.99 -20.90
C GLU A 513 -15.09 -6.97 -22.10
N GLN A 514 -15.18 -8.04 -22.91
CA GLN A 514 -16.14 -8.12 -24.02
C GLN A 514 -17.60 -8.11 -23.57
N ASN A 515 -17.89 -8.33 -22.29
CA ASN A 515 -19.25 -8.43 -21.74
C ASN A 515 -20.16 -9.37 -22.56
N GLY A 516 -19.59 -10.49 -23.03
CA GLY A 516 -20.28 -11.51 -23.84
C GLY A 516 -20.51 -11.15 -25.31
N GLN A 517 -19.94 -10.05 -25.81
CA GLN A 517 -20.09 -9.63 -27.20
C GLN A 517 -19.07 -10.29 -28.15
N PRO A 518 -19.45 -10.56 -29.40
CA PRO A 518 -18.51 -10.98 -30.42
C PRO A 518 -17.46 -9.89 -30.73
N ALA A 519 -16.19 -10.28 -30.88
CA ALA A 519 -15.12 -9.33 -31.22
C ALA A 519 -15.41 -8.53 -32.50
N ASN A 520 -16.07 -9.13 -33.50
CA ASN A 520 -16.41 -8.47 -34.76
C ASN A 520 -17.53 -7.41 -34.64
N ASP A 521 -18.12 -7.22 -33.45
CA ASP A 521 -19.05 -6.12 -33.14
C ASP A 521 -18.33 -4.92 -32.49
N LEU A 522 -17.07 -5.06 -32.09
CA LEU A 522 -16.27 -3.97 -31.54
C LEU A 522 -15.93 -2.92 -32.59
N ARG A 523 -16.09 -1.64 -32.26
CA ARG A 523 -15.81 -0.50 -33.14
C ARG A 523 -15.05 0.57 -32.38
N LEU A 524 -14.22 1.33 -33.10
CA LEU A 524 -13.58 2.52 -32.57
C LEU A 524 -14.58 3.68 -32.62
N TRP A 525 -14.84 4.30 -31.48
CA TRP A 525 -15.66 5.50 -31.40
C TRP A 525 -14.77 6.70 -31.08
N LEU A 526 -14.90 7.76 -31.86
CA LEU A 526 -14.18 9.00 -31.64
C LEU A 526 -15.05 9.94 -30.81
N PHE A 527 -14.48 10.50 -29.73
CA PHE A 527 -15.11 11.59 -29.01
C PHE A 527 -15.20 12.81 -29.93
N GLY A 528 -16.40 13.01 -30.45
CA GLY A 528 -16.82 14.21 -31.17
C GLY A 528 -18.16 14.63 -30.58
N SER A 529 -18.50 15.92 -30.67
CA SER A 529 -19.81 16.45 -30.23
C SER A 529 -20.94 15.45 -30.51
N SER A 530 -21.76 15.18 -29.50
CA SER A 530 -22.81 14.16 -29.54
C SER A 530 -23.63 14.23 -30.84
N PRO A 531 -23.91 13.09 -31.51
CA PRO A 531 -23.51 11.74 -31.09
C PRO A 531 -22.05 11.42 -31.44
N TRP A 532 -21.45 10.53 -30.62
CA TRP A 532 -20.15 9.91 -30.88
C TRP A 532 -20.04 9.49 -32.36
N LEU A 533 -18.97 9.91 -33.02
CA LEU A 533 -18.73 9.51 -34.40
C LEU A 533 -18.16 8.09 -34.36
N ASN A 534 -18.89 7.13 -34.92
CA ASN A 534 -18.28 5.86 -35.33
C ASN A 534 -17.07 6.24 -36.20
N GLY A 535 -15.93 5.58 -35.99
CA GLY A 535 -14.79 5.65 -36.91
C GLY A 535 -15.30 5.66 -38.34
N SER A 536 -14.67 6.48 -39.19
CA SER A 536 -15.16 6.80 -40.53
C SER A 536 -15.79 5.57 -41.18
N SER A 537 -16.90 5.72 -41.91
CA SER A 537 -17.55 4.61 -42.66
C SER A 537 -16.64 3.86 -43.68
N THR A 538 -15.35 4.19 -43.71
CA THR A 538 -14.26 3.63 -44.51
C THR A 538 -13.23 2.84 -43.70
N ASP A 539 -13.26 2.88 -42.37
CA ASP A 539 -12.26 2.22 -41.52
C ASP A 539 -12.39 0.69 -41.65
N ILE A 540 -11.26 0.03 -41.90
CA ILE A 540 -11.18 -1.43 -41.95
C ILE A 540 -10.78 -1.89 -40.56
N TYR A 541 -11.60 -2.75 -39.96
CA TYR A 541 -11.30 -3.34 -38.66
C TYR A 541 -10.78 -4.76 -38.85
N THR A 542 -9.62 -5.04 -38.25
CA THR A 542 -9.02 -6.37 -38.20
C THR A 542 -9.04 -6.86 -36.76
N TYR A 543 -9.68 -8.01 -36.53
CA TYR A 543 -9.81 -8.62 -35.20
C TYR A 543 -8.92 -9.85 -35.11
N SER A 544 -8.32 -10.12 -33.95
CA SER A 544 -7.58 -11.37 -33.74
C SER A 544 -8.51 -12.59 -33.69
N GLU A 545 -9.79 -12.37 -33.40
CA GLU A 545 -10.82 -13.41 -33.34
C GLU A 545 -12.16 -12.93 -33.93
N ALA A 546 -13.04 -13.87 -34.29
CA ALA A 546 -14.34 -13.58 -34.89
C ALA A 546 -15.54 -13.82 -33.94
N GLY A 547 -15.29 -14.24 -32.70
CA GLY A 547 -16.32 -14.66 -31.73
C GLY A 547 -16.10 -14.06 -30.34
N THR A 548 -16.66 -14.71 -29.31
CA THR A 548 -16.66 -14.26 -27.90
C THR A 548 -15.51 -14.87 -27.07
N SER A 549 -14.48 -15.39 -27.74
CA SER A 549 -13.38 -16.14 -27.10
C SER A 549 -12.05 -15.76 -27.73
N CYS A 550 -11.12 -15.31 -26.91
CA CYS A 550 -9.74 -15.05 -27.32
C CYS A 550 -9.04 -16.37 -27.67
N ALA A 551 -8.23 -16.38 -28.72
CA ALA A 551 -7.41 -17.55 -29.09
C ALA A 551 -6.14 -17.68 -28.21
N SER A 552 -5.75 -16.58 -27.58
CA SER A 552 -4.72 -16.45 -26.55
C SER A 552 -5.36 -15.97 -25.25
N ALA A 553 -4.57 -15.75 -24.18
CA ALA A 553 -5.06 -15.11 -22.95
C ALA A 553 -5.69 -13.72 -23.20
N TYR A 554 -5.32 -13.06 -24.30
CA TYR A 554 -5.77 -11.72 -24.68
C TYR A 554 -6.31 -11.69 -26.10
N CYS A 555 -7.19 -10.73 -26.34
CA CYS A 555 -7.80 -10.42 -27.63
C CYS A 555 -7.29 -9.04 -28.12
N SER A 556 -7.46 -8.77 -29.41
CA SER A 556 -7.11 -7.47 -29.98
C SER A 556 -7.98 -7.11 -31.18
N PHE A 557 -8.13 -5.81 -31.40
CA PHE A 557 -8.64 -5.28 -32.66
C PHE A 557 -7.74 -4.15 -33.14
N THR A 558 -7.62 -4.03 -34.45
CA THR A 558 -6.88 -2.97 -35.14
C THR A 558 -7.85 -2.15 -35.98
N ALA A 559 -7.81 -0.84 -35.81
CA ALA A 559 -8.45 0.11 -36.70
C ALA A 559 -7.40 0.61 -37.71
N ASP A 560 -7.61 0.30 -38.98
CA ASP A 560 -6.65 0.62 -40.04
C ASP A 560 -6.87 2.03 -40.60
N GLU A 561 -5.78 2.69 -40.99
CA GLU A 561 -5.75 4.00 -41.65
C GLU A 561 -6.45 5.16 -40.89
N VAL A 562 -6.46 5.15 -39.56
CA VAL A 562 -7.05 6.21 -38.72
C VAL A 562 -6.39 7.57 -39.03
N THR A 563 -7.21 8.55 -39.43
CA THR A 563 -6.76 9.91 -39.78
C THR A 563 -7.36 11.00 -38.90
N GLN A 564 -8.33 10.64 -38.07
CA GLN A 564 -8.95 11.55 -37.11
C GLN A 564 -8.51 11.13 -35.72
N TYR A 565 -7.88 12.08 -35.04
CA TYR A 565 -7.52 11.97 -33.64
C TYR A 565 -8.36 13.02 -32.93
N GLY A 566 -9.31 12.57 -32.12
CA GLY A 566 -9.99 13.45 -31.19
C GLY A 566 -9.07 13.67 -30.00
N GLN A 567 -8.82 14.92 -29.64
CA GLN A 567 -8.60 15.16 -28.22
C GLN A 567 -9.94 14.87 -27.55
N MET A 568 -9.96 13.99 -26.56
CA MET A 568 -10.92 14.20 -25.48
C MET A 568 -10.50 15.54 -24.93
N THR A 569 -11.16 16.63 -25.36
CA THR A 569 -10.61 17.98 -25.20
C THR A 569 -10.43 18.23 -23.71
N GLY A 570 -9.22 17.98 -23.23
CA GLY A 570 -8.80 18.08 -21.86
C GLY A 570 -8.45 19.52 -21.58
N GLY A 571 -9.41 20.27 -21.09
CA GLY A 571 -9.15 20.84 -19.78
C GLY A 571 -9.40 19.74 -18.76
N VAL A 572 -8.81 19.83 -17.57
CA VAL A 572 -9.56 19.37 -16.39
C VAL A 572 -10.84 20.19 -16.38
N TYR A 573 -11.86 19.73 -17.10
CA TYR A 573 -13.20 20.21 -16.97
C TYR A 573 -13.73 19.43 -15.80
N ASN A 574 -13.74 20.07 -14.64
CA ASN A 574 -14.66 19.65 -13.61
C ASN A 574 -16.05 19.59 -14.29
N ILE A 575 -16.59 18.37 -14.44
CA ILE A 575 -17.92 18.21 -14.99
C ILE A 575 -18.89 18.43 -13.85
N PHE A 576 -19.49 19.62 -13.85
CA PHE A 576 -20.52 19.98 -12.89
C PHE A 576 -21.84 19.38 -13.35
N VAL A 577 -22.21 18.26 -12.74
CA VAL A 577 -23.52 17.63 -12.93
C VAL A 577 -24.49 18.27 -11.95
N TRP A 578 -25.61 18.75 -12.48
CA TRP A 578 -26.70 19.27 -11.67
C TRP A 578 -27.41 18.13 -10.91
N LEU A 579 -27.25 18.12 -9.59
CA LEU A 579 -27.92 17.19 -8.68
C LEU A 579 -29.33 17.68 -8.31
N GLY A 580 -29.53 18.99 -8.16
CA GLY A 580 -30.87 19.58 -8.00
C GLY A 580 -31.59 19.28 -6.68
N TYR A 581 -30.87 19.24 -5.55
CA TYR A 581 -31.49 19.14 -4.22
C TYR A 581 -32.37 20.37 -3.91
N THR A 582 -32.02 21.53 -4.46
CA THR A 582 -32.85 22.73 -4.60
C THR A 582 -32.81 23.23 -6.05
N ALA A 583 -33.53 24.30 -6.38
CA ALA A 583 -33.51 24.90 -7.73
C ALA A 583 -32.41 25.97 -7.91
N ASP A 584 -31.67 26.30 -6.85
CA ASP A 584 -30.76 27.45 -6.79
C ASP A 584 -29.41 27.15 -7.45
N TRP A 585 -29.11 27.79 -8.59
CA TRP A 585 -27.85 27.57 -9.32
C TRP A 585 -26.61 27.84 -8.46
N ASN A 586 -26.65 28.87 -7.60
CA ASN A 586 -25.49 29.29 -6.82
C ASN A 586 -25.39 28.57 -5.45
N ASP A 587 -26.16 27.51 -5.22
CA ASP A 587 -25.99 26.60 -4.09
C ASP A 587 -24.98 25.49 -4.45
N PRO A 588 -23.78 25.45 -3.82
CA PRO A 588 -22.77 24.42 -4.09
C PRO A 588 -23.28 22.99 -3.89
N ALA A 589 -24.27 22.77 -3.02
CA ALA A 589 -24.82 21.44 -2.76
C ALA A 589 -25.56 20.86 -3.98
N ASN A 590 -26.01 21.70 -4.91
CA ASN A 590 -26.70 21.26 -6.12
C ASN A 590 -25.77 20.73 -7.21
N TRP A 591 -24.46 20.70 -6.98
CA TRP A 591 -23.47 20.29 -7.96
C TRP A 591 -22.66 19.08 -7.47
N SER A 592 -22.34 18.16 -8.38
CA SER A 592 -21.57 16.94 -8.10
C SER A 592 -20.23 17.17 -7.40
N ILE A 593 -19.63 18.35 -7.56
CA ILE A 593 -18.29 18.69 -7.06
C ILE A 593 -18.37 19.59 -5.80
N GLY A 594 -19.58 19.88 -5.28
CA GLY A 594 -19.74 20.66 -4.05
C GLY A 594 -19.28 22.12 -4.16
N SER A 595 -19.21 22.67 -5.38
CA SER A 595 -18.81 24.04 -5.69
C SER A 595 -19.67 24.60 -6.85
N ILE A 596 -19.50 25.88 -7.21
CA ILE A 596 -20.29 26.54 -8.28
C ILE A 596 -19.47 26.55 -9.58
N PRO A 597 -20.06 26.19 -10.75
CA PRO A 597 -19.36 26.21 -12.04
C PRO A 597 -18.82 27.59 -12.43
N THR A 598 -17.67 27.61 -13.10
CA THR A 598 -17.00 28.79 -13.63
C THR A 598 -16.89 28.76 -15.16
N LEU A 599 -16.28 29.79 -15.75
CA LEU A 599 -16.05 29.88 -17.21
C LEU A 599 -15.08 28.81 -17.74
N GLY A 600 -14.37 28.11 -16.85
CA GLY A 600 -13.47 27.03 -17.20
C GLY A 600 -14.11 25.65 -17.14
N ASP A 601 -15.38 25.51 -16.74
CA ASP A 601 -15.98 24.24 -16.34
C ASP A 601 -17.12 23.80 -17.27
N THR A 602 -17.30 22.49 -17.46
CA THR A 602 -18.41 21.95 -18.26
C THR A 602 -19.60 21.66 -17.38
N VAL A 603 -20.78 22.16 -17.76
CA VAL A 603 -22.02 21.96 -17.02
C VAL A 603 -22.91 20.97 -17.75
N MET A 604 -23.39 19.95 -17.02
CA MET A 604 -24.42 19.02 -17.51
C MET A 604 -25.67 19.10 -16.65
N ILE A 605 -26.81 19.30 -17.30
CA ILE A 605 -28.12 19.27 -16.66
C ILE A 605 -28.93 18.14 -17.27
N SER A 606 -29.21 17.13 -16.46
CA SER A 606 -30.05 16.00 -16.85
C SER A 606 -31.53 16.31 -16.68
N GLY A 607 -32.37 15.72 -17.53
CA GLY A 607 -33.83 15.71 -17.35
C GLY A 607 -34.30 14.93 -16.12
N THR A 608 -33.41 14.18 -15.47
CA THR A 608 -33.67 13.37 -14.28
C THR A 608 -32.71 13.70 -13.13
N ALA A 609 -32.58 14.99 -12.78
CA ALA A 609 -31.77 15.44 -11.64
C ALA A 609 -32.12 14.68 -10.33
N VAL A 610 -31.10 14.27 -9.57
CA VAL A 610 -31.21 13.41 -8.37
C VAL A 610 -32.18 13.95 -7.31
N GLY A 611 -32.10 15.25 -7.02
CA GLY A 611 -32.97 15.95 -6.08
C GLY A 611 -34.30 16.41 -6.68
N GLY A 612 -34.54 16.14 -7.97
CA GLY A 612 -35.82 16.36 -8.66
C GLY A 612 -36.14 17.81 -9.01
N ASN A 613 -35.27 18.78 -8.67
CA ASN A 613 -35.45 20.18 -9.06
C ASN A 613 -34.56 20.53 -10.25
N MET A 614 -35.08 21.38 -11.13
CA MET A 614 -34.34 21.91 -12.28
C MET A 614 -33.81 23.32 -11.97
N PRO A 615 -32.67 23.72 -12.54
CA PRO A 615 -32.00 24.96 -12.19
C PRO A 615 -32.78 26.22 -12.59
N VAL A 616 -32.81 27.17 -11.66
CA VAL A 616 -33.30 28.55 -11.82
C VAL A 616 -32.19 29.48 -11.37
N LEU A 617 -31.80 30.42 -12.22
CA LEU A 617 -30.77 31.39 -11.85
C LEU A 617 -31.29 32.36 -10.78
N ASP A 618 -30.51 32.52 -9.72
CA ASP A 618 -30.68 33.49 -8.64
C ASP A 618 -29.65 34.64 -8.74
N GLY A 619 -28.69 34.52 -9.65
CA GLY A 619 -27.63 35.48 -9.97
C GLY A 619 -27.02 35.22 -11.36
N ALA A 620 -25.97 35.97 -11.72
CA ALA A 620 -25.23 35.70 -12.96
C ALA A 620 -24.45 34.39 -12.85
N ALA A 621 -24.45 33.59 -13.93
CA ALA A 621 -23.86 32.26 -13.97
C ALA A 621 -22.92 32.10 -15.17
N ASN A 622 -21.98 31.16 -15.05
CA ASN A 622 -20.94 30.90 -16.03
C ASN A 622 -20.77 29.40 -16.28
N ALA A 623 -20.40 29.06 -17.51
CA ALA A 623 -19.93 27.74 -17.92
C ALA A 623 -18.90 27.90 -19.05
N ASN A 624 -17.99 26.95 -19.19
CA ASN A 624 -17.28 26.76 -20.46
C ASN A 624 -18.26 26.17 -21.48
N ASP A 625 -18.60 24.89 -21.35
CA ASP A 625 -19.62 24.23 -22.17
C ASP A 625 -20.89 23.98 -21.35
N LEU A 626 -22.05 24.04 -22.00
CA LEU A 626 -23.33 23.74 -21.37
C LEU A 626 -24.09 22.69 -22.18
N ASN A 627 -24.40 21.56 -21.56
CA ASN A 627 -25.22 20.50 -22.13
C ASN A 627 -26.55 20.37 -21.38
N LEU A 628 -27.66 20.52 -22.11
CA LEU A 628 -29.02 20.26 -21.62
C LEU A 628 -29.55 18.98 -22.26
N GLU A 629 -29.75 17.95 -21.44
CA GLU A 629 -30.28 16.68 -21.93
C GLU A 629 -31.79 16.76 -22.25
N ILE A 630 -32.30 15.72 -22.91
CA ILE A 630 -33.74 15.57 -23.16
C ILE A 630 -34.50 15.60 -21.82
N GLY A 631 -35.46 16.52 -21.71
CA GLY A 631 -36.27 16.71 -20.51
C GLY A 631 -35.65 17.64 -19.45
N ALA A 632 -34.40 18.05 -19.61
CA ALA A 632 -33.78 19.07 -18.76
C ALA A 632 -34.44 20.44 -19.00
N THR A 633 -34.57 21.24 -17.95
CA THR A 633 -35.00 22.63 -18.08
C THR A 633 -34.07 23.57 -17.32
N ILE A 634 -33.82 24.77 -17.85
CA ILE A 634 -33.16 25.84 -17.10
C ILE A 634 -33.92 27.15 -17.31
N ASP A 635 -34.16 27.90 -16.23
CA ASP A 635 -34.76 29.25 -16.28
C ASP A 635 -33.72 30.30 -15.88
N LEU A 636 -33.42 31.24 -16.79
CA LEU A 636 -32.47 32.31 -16.53
C LEU A 636 -33.03 33.37 -15.58
N ASN A 637 -34.35 33.41 -15.35
CA ASN A 637 -35.01 34.22 -14.31
C ASN A 637 -34.61 35.71 -14.29
N GLY A 638 -34.29 36.28 -15.47
CA GLY A 638 -33.87 37.67 -15.60
C GLY A 638 -32.36 37.94 -15.47
N PHE A 639 -31.54 36.90 -15.23
CA PHE A 639 -30.08 37.00 -15.09
C PHE A 639 -29.34 36.63 -16.37
N THR A 640 -28.01 36.76 -16.33
CA THR A 640 -27.11 36.42 -17.44
C THR A 640 -26.47 35.07 -17.22
N LEU A 641 -26.54 34.19 -18.24
CA LEU A 641 -25.73 32.98 -18.34
C LEU A 641 -24.71 33.15 -19.46
N THR A 642 -23.43 33.04 -19.12
CA THR A 642 -22.33 33.11 -20.08
C THR A 642 -21.77 31.70 -20.32
N VAL A 643 -21.80 31.25 -21.58
CA VAL A 643 -21.21 29.99 -22.04
C VAL A 643 -20.02 30.34 -22.94
N GLN A 644 -18.80 30.10 -22.46
CA GLN A 644 -17.58 30.49 -23.17
C GLN A 644 -17.29 29.62 -24.40
N GLY A 645 -17.63 28.35 -24.32
CA GLY A 645 -17.59 27.35 -25.37
C GLY A 645 -18.96 27.10 -25.98
N ASN A 646 -19.30 25.83 -26.19
CA ASN A 646 -20.48 25.37 -26.91
C ASN A 646 -21.70 25.22 -25.98
N LEU A 647 -22.88 25.50 -26.54
CA LEU A 647 -24.16 25.15 -25.95
C LEU A 647 -24.79 24.03 -26.78
N ASP A 648 -25.01 22.88 -26.17
CA ASP A 648 -25.81 21.79 -26.73
C ASP A 648 -27.13 21.68 -25.98
N ASN A 649 -28.24 21.90 -26.67
CA ASN A 649 -29.56 21.97 -26.04
C ASN A 649 -30.55 20.98 -26.64
N SER A 650 -30.64 19.79 -26.02
CA SER A 650 -31.72 18.82 -26.24
C SER A 650 -32.91 19.01 -25.28
N GLY A 651 -32.84 19.99 -24.37
CA GLY A 651 -33.83 20.29 -23.33
C GLY A 651 -34.66 21.56 -23.59
N THR A 652 -35.07 22.24 -22.51
CA THR A 652 -35.80 23.52 -22.57
C THR A 652 -35.06 24.63 -21.81
N LEU A 653 -34.49 25.58 -22.55
CA LEU A 653 -33.87 26.79 -22.00
C LEU A 653 -34.84 27.97 -22.04
N THR A 654 -35.18 28.54 -20.88
CA THR A 654 -36.07 29.70 -20.76
C THR A 654 -35.28 30.97 -20.46
N VAL A 655 -35.16 31.88 -21.43
CA VAL A 655 -34.42 33.15 -21.27
C VAL A 655 -35.23 34.23 -20.55
N GLY A 656 -36.53 34.34 -20.83
CA GLY A 656 -37.39 35.39 -20.26
C GLY A 656 -36.86 36.81 -20.51
N ASN A 657 -36.71 37.60 -19.44
CA ASN A 657 -36.07 38.93 -19.45
C ASN A 657 -34.54 38.89 -19.23
N GLY A 658 -33.95 37.70 -19.15
CA GLY A 658 -32.51 37.48 -18.95
C GLY A 658 -31.70 37.57 -20.23
N THR A 659 -30.42 37.22 -20.15
CA THR A 659 -29.49 37.21 -21.29
C THR A 659 -28.73 35.90 -21.36
N LEU A 660 -28.79 35.23 -22.52
CA LEU A 660 -27.92 34.09 -22.83
C LEU A 660 -26.80 34.58 -23.76
N ALA A 661 -25.55 34.45 -23.32
CA ALA A 661 -24.38 34.81 -24.11
C ALA A 661 -23.55 33.54 -24.39
N VAL A 662 -23.51 33.09 -25.65
CA VAL A 662 -22.72 31.92 -26.07
C VAL A 662 -21.63 32.39 -27.04
N ASN A 663 -20.38 32.06 -26.74
CA ASN A 663 -19.22 32.45 -27.56
C ASN A 663 -18.76 31.35 -28.54
N GLY A 664 -19.16 30.09 -28.32
CA GLY A 664 -18.94 28.96 -29.23
C GLY A 664 -20.16 28.62 -30.11
N ASN A 665 -20.27 27.35 -30.49
CA ASN A 665 -21.38 26.87 -31.32
C ASN A 665 -22.65 26.65 -30.49
N VAL A 666 -23.81 26.76 -31.13
CA VAL A 666 -25.11 26.42 -30.55
C VAL A 666 -25.74 25.31 -31.38
N SER A 667 -25.96 24.15 -30.76
CA SER A 667 -26.78 23.06 -31.29
C SER A 667 -28.13 22.98 -30.56
N ASN A 668 -29.18 22.62 -31.28
CA ASN A 668 -30.56 22.43 -30.80
C ASN A 668 -31.17 21.19 -31.44
#